data_AF-A0A800MCQ4-F1
#
_entry.id   AF-A0A800MCQ4-F1
#
_cell.length_a   1.000
_cell.length_b   1.000
_cell.length_c   1.000
_cell.angle_alpha   90.00
_cell.angle_beta   90.00
_cell.angle_gamma   90.00
#
_symmetry.space_group_name_H-M   'P 1'
#
loop_
_entity.id
_entity.type
_entity.pdbx_description
1 polymer ?
#
loop_
_entity_poly.entity_id
_entity_poly.type
_entity_poly.pdbx_seq_one_letter_code
_entity_poly.pdbx_strand_id
1 'polypeptide(L)'
;MIRIKTRVLKITVFLIYFILVPVSIAERKPNIVFVLADDLGWSELGCYGNKFNETPNLDRMAREGMRFTQAYAAAPVCSPYRAALLTGLHPARLGIMDYLRPNSANRLPSDLVTLPETLQGNGYSTGMIGKWHLSGYSYHEAEFETRPTDHGFDWNFGSEVKGVGNGANTWPYIFRTQPIRWIDIENNRFGEKENLTDRLNFEAVDFIRRNKERPFFLYLSHYAPHSILNGRPDLVEKYRKKHPPGKSGRKNCYICEDAGLGKGDPGNHWAMNHNPHLAAMLEGIDDGIGKIRTELASQKLLENTIFIFSSDNGGESSVCSNAPLRGGKSQLYEGGIRVPLIIQWPDSVPAGTVNEAPIMNSDFYPTLLNAANINLPGEVDGSSALTNWKDPKTPREQPLYWHYPLDRPHFLGGFSGGAVRDGDWKLIEKFDSGSTELYSLVKDPSEEKDISDQYPNKVIELKKKLSAWRDRVSARIPSAPLLTDLRKLYFAEHFSGPASERLWYNGDWSAENGVLQRMNTGTENTRIFLRDAAYDDVLIRFDFQFQDSKDIRLVTGSHGHYNAIVHIRRDHFYIQTAKDSSGPYFSYRHSECSYDFDPDRWYTMTVEFIDDQLVAHLDRDHLAYANHPILNKERTYFAFQVDDKPAAFDNIQILQARKSPKFESGLGHIKSIVNKYPFKKPLKQEYEIRKTNAHEWFYQRQEEYRSLVKKVEELDQKRKERFPSAFRSHKELKKKALALRKELNKEDPKYKEFLHATHRANRAIDAYLIQQRPEVAEYPNSRRKAAIEKLRSKYSESIDHKKLIRVLDLAQKKLESNYPKAFISDKEIKESRKTEHKKVKGNPVYKDLQKARSDAYRAQEDYLFINDPKLAELKQLLSENK
;
A
#
# COMPACT_ATOMS: atom_id res chain seq x y z
N MET A 1 47.73 -59.30 -76.27
CA MET A 1 48.60 -58.20 -76.72
C MET A 1 48.70 -57.17 -75.60
N ILE A 2 49.93 -56.81 -75.20
CA ILE A 2 50.36 -55.58 -74.50
C ILE A 2 50.26 -55.51 -72.94
N ARG A 3 51.47 -55.67 -72.34
CA ARG A 3 52.16 -55.00 -71.20
C ARG A 3 51.66 -55.06 -69.73
N ILE A 4 52.37 -55.94 -69.01
CA ILE A 4 53.03 -55.88 -67.67
C ILE A 4 53.19 -54.49 -66.99
N LYS A 5 52.87 -54.40 -65.68
CA LYS A 5 53.79 -54.02 -64.56
C LYS A 5 53.13 -54.11 -63.16
N THR A 6 53.73 -55.00 -62.35
CA THR A 6 54.01 -54.99 -60.89
C THR A 6 53.25 -54.05 -59.95
N ARG A 7 52.72 -54.60 -58.83
CA ARG A 7 52.61 -53.89 -57.54
C ARG A 7 52.90 -54.81 -56.35
N VAL A 8 53.80 -54.32 -55.50
CA VAL A 8 54.37 -54.93 -54.28
C VAL A 8 53.57 -54.46 -53.07
N LEU A 9 53.40 -55.38 -52.12
CA LEU A 9 52.77 -55.27 -50.81
C LEU A 9 53.52 -54.26 -49.89
N LYS A 10 52.81 -53.33 -49.24
CA LYS A 10 53.33 -52.58 -48.08
C LYS A 10 52.30 -52.50 -46.96
N ILE A 11 52.75 -52.94 -45.79
CA ILE A 11 52.12 -52.92 -44.47
C ILE A 11 51.77 -51.47 -44.07
N THR A 12 50.55 -51.25 -43.59
CA THR A 12 50.11 -49.95 -43.05
C THR A 12 50.06 -50.03 -41.52
N VAL A 13 50.88 -49.22 -40.86
CA VAL A 13 50.88 -48.94 -39.43
C VAL A 13 49.70 -48.02 -39.12
N PHE A 14 48.82 -48.43 -38.20
CA PHE A 14 47.68 -47.62 -37.74
C PHE A 14 48.14 -46.76 -36.55
N LEU A 15 48.30 -45.45 -36.78
CA LEU A 15 48.62 -44.46 -35.75
C LEU A 15 47.30 -43.95 -35.14
N ILE A 16 47.06 -44.23 -33.86
CA ILE A 16 45.91 -43.71 -33.10
C ILE A 16 46.18 -42.24 -32.78
N TYR A 17 45.47 -41.33 -33.45
CA TYR A 17 45.39 -39.92 -33.11
C TYR A 17 44.31 -39.74 -32.02
N PHE A 18 44.73 -39.57 -30.77
CA PHE A 18 43.85 -39.13 -29.69
C PHE A 18 43.45 -37.68 -29.96
N ILE A 19 42.21 -37.46 -30.40
CA ILE A 19 41.61 -36.12 -30.48
C ILE A 19 41.27 -35.72 -29.04
N LEU A 20 42.13 -34.90 -28.44
CA LEU A 20 41.81 -34.09 -27.26
C LEU A 20 40.77 -33.04 -27.67
N VAL A 21 39.49 -33.39 -27.59
CA VAL A 21 38.41 -32.41 -27.59
C VAL A 21 38.50 -31.69 -26.24
N PRO A 22 38.76 -30.37 -26.18
CA PRO A 22 38.63 -29.64 -24.93
C PRO A 22 37.14 -29.68 -24.55
N VAL A 23 36.82 -30.47 -23.54
CA VAL A 23 35.53 -30.38 -22.86
C VAL A 23 35.52 -28.97 -22.25
N SER A 24 34.78 -28.06 -22.89
CA SER A 24 34.38 -26.82 -22.24
C SER A 24 33.60 -27.23 -20.99
N ILE A 25 34.22 -27.09 -19.81
CA ILE A 25 33.49 -27.11 -18.56
C ILE A 25 32.54 -25.93 -18.67
N ALA A 26 31.26 -26.22 -18.94
CA ALA A 26 30.21 -25.23 -18.84
C ALA A 26 30.31 -24.61 -17.44
N GLU A 27 30.52 -23.31 -17.37
CA GLU A 27 30.63 -22.55 -16.12
C GLU A 27 29.37 -22.83 -15.30
N ARG A 28 29.52 -23.59 -14.19
CA ARG A 28 28.39 -24.00 -13.37
C ARG A 28 27.83 -22.77 -12.69
N LYS A 29 26.54 -22.49 -12.89
CA LYS A 29 25.84 -21.44 -12.14
C LYS A 29 26.08 -21.62 -10.63
N PRO A 30 26.37 -20.55 -9.88
CA PRO A 30 26.66 -20.64 -8.46
C PRO A 30 25.41 -20.99 -7.66
N ASN A 31 25.57 -21.74 -6.58
CA ASN A 31 24.53 -21.83 -5.55
C ASN A 31 24.47 -20.52 -4.77
N ILE A 32 23.31 -20.21 -4.18
CA ILE A 32 23.11 -19.02 -3.37
C ILE A 32 22.55 -19.46 -2.02
N VAL A 33 23.25 -19.12 -0.94
CA VAL A 33 22.79 -19.28 0.44
C VAL A 33 22.73 -17.90 1.06
N PHE A 34 21.53 -17.43 1.36
CA PHE A 34 21.29 -16.15 2.01
C PHE A 34 20.74 -16.40 3.42
N VAL A 35 21.54 -16.12 4.44
CA VAL A 35 21.13 -16.20 5.84
C VAL A 35 20.83 -14.80 6.38
N LEU A 36 19.63 -14.62 6.91
CA LEU A 36 19.16 -13.34 7.44
C LEU A 36 18.76 -13.48 8.90
N ALA A 37 19.46 -12.75 9.77
CA ALA A 37 19.04 -12.53 11.16
C ALA A 37 17.96 -11.42 11.24
N ASP A 38 17.18 -11.43 12.32
CA ASP A 38 16.06 -10.51 12.55
C ASP A 38 16.35 -9.60 13.76
N ASP A 39 16.44 -8.29 13.54
CA ASP A 39 16.83 -7.29 14.54
C ASP A 39 18.26 -7.44 15.12
N LEU A 40 19.23 -7.88 14.32
CA LEU A 40 20.61 -7.98 14.78
C LEU A 40 21.30 -6.61 14.79
N GLY A 41 21.82 -6.21 15.96
CA GLY A 41 22.60 -4.99 16.11
C GLY A 41 23.94 -5.02 15.36
N TRP A 42 24.38 -3.88 14.83
CA TRP A 42 25.56 -3.79 13.97
C TRP A 42 26.85 -4.31 14.62
N SER A 43 27.01 -4.08 15.94
CA SER A 43 28.22 -4.44 16.70
C SER A 43 28.11 -5.75 17.48
N GLU A 44 27.15 -6.62 17.15
CA GLU A 44 26.87 -7.81 17.97
C GLU A 44 27.78 -9.01 17.69
N LEU A 45 28.47 -9.01 16.56
CA LEU A 45 29.31 -10.12 16.11
C LEU A 45 30.78 -9.92 16.50
N GLY A 46 31.52 -11.02 16.69
CA GLY A 46 32.96 -11.00 16.98
C GLY A 46 33.77 -10.23 15.94
N CYS A 47 33.53 -10.52 14.66
CA CYS A 47 34.15 -9.81 13.53
C CYS A 47 33.71 -8.35 13.37
N TYR A 48 32.74 -7.87 14.15
CA TYR A 48 32.36 -6.46 14.29
C TYR A 48 32.79 -5.85 15.63
N GLY A 49 33.59 -6.57 16.43
CA GLY A 49 34.25 -6.07 17.63
C GLY A 49 33.63 -6.53 18.95
N ASN A 50 32.55 -7.32 18.93
CA ASN A 50 31.98 -7.89 20.15
C ASN A 50 32.93 -8.91 20.79
N LYS A 51 33.06 -8.89 22.11
CA LYS A 51 33.92 -9.85 22.86
C LYS A 51 33.12 -10.77 23.77
N PHE A 52 31.84 -10.48 23.97
CA PHE A 52 30.96 -11.25 24.83
C PHE A 52 30.23 -12.34 24.04
N ASN A 53 29.52 -11.97 22.97
CA ASN A 53 28.84 -12.90 22.09
C ASN A 53 29.87 -13.67 21.28
N GLU A 54 29.84 -15.00 21.32
CA GLU A 54 30.80 -15.82 20.58
C GLU A 54 30.19 -16.25 19.24
N THR A 55 30.78 -15.79 18.14
CA THR A 55 30.35 -16.08 16.77
C THR A 55 31.50 -16.61 15.90
N PRO A 56 32.19 -17.70 16.32
CA PRO A 56 33.42 -18.14 15.67
C PRO A 56 33.24 -18.56 14.20
N ASN A 57 32.07 -19.06 13.79
CA ASN A 57 31.83 -19.48 12.42
C ASN A 57 31.62 -18.28 11.48
N LEU A 58 30.91 -17.25 11.93
CA LEU A 58 30.79 -15.96 11.24
C LEU A 58 32.13 -15.24 11.19
N ASP A 59 32.91 -15.28 12.26
CA ASP A 59 34.26 -14.70 12.29
C ASP A 59 35.19 -15.41 11.30
N ARG A 60 35.06 -16.73 11.18
CA ARG A 60 35.75 -17.51 10.16
C ARG A 60 35.25 -17.18 8.75
N MET A 61 33.95 -17.07 8.54
CA MET A 61 33.36 -16.69 7.25
C MET A 61 33.84 -15.30 6.79
N ALA A 62 33.96 -14.34 7.72
CA ALA A 62 34.51 -13.02 7.43
C ALA A 62 36.00 -13.06 7.08
N ARG A 63 36.81 -13.88 7.76
CA ARG A 63 38.24 -14.06 7.44
C ARG A 63 38.48 -14.75 6.11
N GLU A 64 37.60 -15.68 5.73
CA GLU A 64 37.69 -16.46 4.49
C GLU A 64 36.85 -15.85 3.35
N GLY A 65 36.27 -14.68 3.58
CA GLY A 65 35.42 -13.95 2.64
C GLY A 65 35.65 -12.45 2.77
N MET A 66 34.58 -11.68 2.64
CA MET A 66 34.58 -10.22 2.71
C MET A 66 33.57 -9.74 3.74
N ARG A 67 33.97 -8.77 4.58
CA ARG A 67 33.09 -8.11 5.55
C ARG A 67 32.82 -6.67 5.13
N PHE A 68 31.56 -6.25 5.17
CA PHE A 68 31.16 -4.89 4.83
C PHE A 68 30.95 -4.04 6.08
N THR A 69 31.52 -2.83 6.11
CA THR A 69 31.31 -1.90 7.24
C THR A 69 30.18 -0.91 6.99
N GLN A 70 29.67 -0.83 5.76
CA GLN A 70 28.70 0.17 5.28
C GLN A 70 27.54 -0.49 4.53
N ALA A 71 26.97 -1.58 5.06
CA ALA A 71 25.77 -2.22 4.51
C ALA A 71 24.49 -1.65 5.16
N TYR A 72 23.47 -1.41 4.34
CA TYR A 72 22.25 -0.72 4.74
C TYR A 72 20.98 -1.50 4.41
N ALA A 73 20.06 -1.50 5.36
CA ALA A 73 18.66 -1.84 5.16
C ALA A 73 17.94 -0.69 4.45
N ALA A 74 17.09 -1.02 3.46
CA ALA A 74 16.26 -0.06 2.72
C ALA A 74 15.18 0.61 3.60
N ALA A 75 14.93 0.07 4.79
CA ALA A 75 14.06 0.64 5.81
C ALA A 75 14.49 0.15 7.19
N PRO A 76 14.19 0.90 8.28
CA PRO A 76 14.62 0.51 9.63
C PRO A 76 13.71 -0.55 10.27
N VAL A 77 12.96 -1.33 9.49
CA VAL A 77 12.02 -2.37 9.95
C VAL A 77 11.92 -3.54 8.95
N CYS A 78 11.49 -4.70 9.47
CA CYS A 78 11.60 -6.00 8.81
C CYS A 78 10.86 -6.20 7.47
N SER A 79 9.54 -5.94 7.38
CA SER A 79 8.76 -6.17 6.14
C SER A 79 9.29 -5.43 4.90
N PRO A 80 9.53 -4.09 4.95
CA PRO A 80 10.08 -3.38 3.80
C PRO A 80 11.46 -3.86 3.36
N TYR A 81 12.35 -4.24 4.29
CA TYR A 81 13.64 -4.85 3.92
C TYR A 81 13.43 -6.12 3.07
N ARG A 82 12.58 -7.03 3.56
CA ARG A 82 12.33 -8.33 2.92
C ARG A 82 11.72 -8.14 1.53
N ALA A 83 10.79 -7.20 1.40
CA ALA A 83 10.16 -6.87 0.12
C ALA A 83 11.20 -6.32 -0.88
N ALA A 84 12.08 -5.43 -0.41
CA ALA A 84 13.14 -4.85 -1.25
C ALA A 84 14.21 -5.87 -1.66
N LEU A 85 14.57 -6.81 -0.77
CA LEU A 85 15.49 -7.90 -1.08
C LEU A 85 14.94 -8.79 -2.20
N LEU A 86 13.66 -9.18 -2.09
CA LEU A 86 13.05 -10.13 -3.01
C LEU A 86 12.63 -9.52 -4.36
N THR A 87 12.51 -8.19 -4.46
CA THR A 87 12.05 -7.53 -5.70
C THR A 87 13.10 -6.63 -6.35
N GLY A 88 14.15 -6.22 -5.61
CA GLY A 88 15.08 -5.18 -6.04
C GLY A 88 14.45 -3.78 -6.09
N LEU A 89 13.19 -3.62 -5.67
CA LEU A 89 12.47 -2.36 -5.65
C LEU A 89 12.55 -1.71 -4.27
N HIS A 90 12.65 -0.38 -4.24
CA HIS A 90 12.68 0.35 -2.99
C HIS A 90 11.31 0.27 -2.28
N PRO A 91 11.25 0.17 -0.94
CA PRO A 91 9.99 0.12 -0.18
C PRO A 91 8.97 1.19 -0.60
N ALA A 92 9.44 2.43 -0.82
CA ALA A 92 8.67 3.57 -1.36
C ALA A 92 7.81 3.24 -2.60
N ARG A 93 8.31 2.41 -3.51
CA ARG A 93 7.60 1.99 -4.73
C ARG A 93 6.62 0.85 -4.46
N LEU A 94 6.94 0.00 -3.49
CA LEU A 94 6.15 -1.19 -3.13
C LEU A 94 4.91 -0.88 -2.29
N GLY A 95 4.83 0.29 -1.66
CA GLY A 95 3.73 0.64 -0.75
C GLY A 95 3.84 -0.02 0.64
N ILE A 96 4.86 -0.85 0.88
CA ILE A 96 5.18 -1.47 2.17
C ILE A 96 6.21 -0.58 2.88
N MET A 97 5.76 0.40 3.68
CA MET A 97 6.66 1.36 4.36
C MET A 97 7.01 0.97 5.81
N ASP A 98 6.17 0.17 6.45
CA ASP A 98 6.32 -0.27 7.84
C ASP A 98 6.07 -1.79 7.94
N TYR A 99 6.28 -2.37 9.12
CA TYR A 99 5.96 -3.78 9.34
C TYR A 99 4.49 -4.07 9.07
N LEU A 100 4.23 -5.16 8.34
CA LEU A 100 2.86 -5.57 8.04
C LEU A 100 2.24 -6.19 9.29
N ARG A 101 1.13 -5.59 9.75
CA ARG A 101 0.39 -6.09 10.92
C ARG A 101 -0.30 -7.43 10.59
N PRO A 102 -0.63 -8.25 11.60
CA PRO A 102 -1.29 -9.53 11.35
C PRO A 102 -2.61 -9.42 10.56
N ASN A 103 -3.33 -8.30 10.70
CA ASN A 103 -4.57 -8.01 9.98
C ASN A 103 -4.35 -7.01 8.81
N SER A 104 -3.12 -6.88 8.30
CA SER A 104 -2.79 -5.99 7.19
C SER A 104 -3.56 -6.40 5.93
N ALA A 105 -4.13 -5.42 5.22
CA ALA A 105 -4.65 -5.62 3.87
C ALA A 105 -3.55 -5.47 2.80
N ASN A 106 -2.39 -4.90 3.16
CA ASN A 106 -1.23 -4.86 2.27
C ASN A 106 -0.40 -6.15 2.40
N ARG A 107 0.28 -6.52 1.32
CA ARG A 107 1.12 -7.72 1.16
C ARG A 107 2.15 -7.50 0.05
N LEU A 108 3.13 -8.38 -0.09
CA LEU A 108 3.94 -8.43 -1.30
C LEU A 108 3.02 -8.75 -2.50
N PRO A 109 2.92 -7.86 -3.50
CA PRO A 109 2.07 -8.09 -4.67
C PRO A 109 2.44 -9.36 -5.42
N SER A 110 1.45 -10.20 -5.75
CA SER A 110 1.68 -11.48 -6.47
C SER A 110 1.93 -11.29 -7.96
N ASP A 111 1.77 -10.08 -8.50
CA ASP A 111 2.07 -9.71 -9.88
C ASP A 111 3.50 -9.16 -10.07
N LEU A 112 4.23 -8.92 -8.97
CA LEU A 112 5.64 -8.56 -9.03
C LEU A 112 6.51 -9.81 -9.18
N VAL A 113 7.42 -9.76 -10.15
CA VAL A 113 8.41 -10.82 -10.37
C VAL A 113 9.51 -10.73 -9.32
N THR A 114 9.60 -11.75 -8.49
CA THR A 114 10.58 -11.84 -7.40
C THR A 114 11.87 -12.55 -7.83
N LEU A 115 12.93 -12.38 -7.03
CA LEU A 115 14.22 -13.04 -7.18
C LEU A 115 14.08 -14.58 -7.23
N PRO A 116 13.41 -15.23 -6.28
CA PRO A 116 13.15 -16.67 -6.34
C PRO A 116 12.39 -17.10 -7.61
N GLU A 117 11.35 -16.40 -8.05
CA GLU A 117 10.66 -16.72 -9.33
C GLU A 117 11.61 -16.66 -10.53
N THR A 118 12.45 -15.62 -10.56
CA THR A 118 13.44 -15.45 -11.64
C THR A 118 14.49 -16.56 -11.63
N LEU A 119 14.99 -16.93 -10.45
CA LEU A 119 15.96 -18.02 -10.30
C LEU A 119 15.34 -19.38 -10.64
N GLN A 120 14.13 -19.65 -10.15
CA GLN A 120 13.36 -20.86 -10.44
C GLN A 120 13.14 -21.03 -11.94
N GLY A 121 12.68 -19.97 -12.63
CA GLY A 121 12.53 -19.94 -14.09
C GLY A 121 13.84 -20.17 -14.86
N ASN A 122 14.99 -20.07 -14.19
CA ASN A 122 16.33 -20.30 -14.74
C ASN A 122 17.00 -21.59 -14.23
N GLY A 123 16.21 -22.51 -13.65
CA GLY A 123 16.64 -23.87 -13.30
C GLY A 123 17.17 -24.03 -11.87
N TYR A 124 16.98 -23.04 -10.99
CA TYR A 124 17.32 -23.17 -9.58
C TYR A 124 16.23 -23.92 -8.81
N SER A 125 16.64 -24.75 -7.86
CA SER A 125 15.75 -25.08 -6.72
C SER A 125 15.71 -23.93 -5.73
N THR A 126 14.52 -23.56 -5.27
CA THR A 126 14.35 -22.42 -4.35
C THR A 126 13.78 -22.88 -3.01
N GLY A 127 14.36 -22.42 -1.92
CA GLY A 127 13.95 -22.77 -0.57
C GLY A 127 13.86 -21.57 0.36
N MET A 128 12.73 -21.46 1.05
CA MET A 128 12.46 -20.51 2.13
C MET A 128 12.33 -21.26 3.44
N ILE A 129 13.10 -20.83 4.45
CA ILE A 129 13.07 -21.42 5.79
C ILE A 129 12.99 -20.31 6.82
N GLY A 130 11.88 -20.25 7.56
CA GLY A 130 11.64 -19.30 8.63
C GLY A 130 10.80 -18.07 8.23
N LYS A 131 11.16 -16.90 8.75
CA LYS A 131 10.33 -15.68 8.79
C LYS A 131 10.02 -15.14 7.39
N TRP A 132 8.74 -14.99 7.04
CA TRP A 132 8.30 -14.44 5.75
C TRP A 132 8.03 -12.92 5.83
N HIS A 133 7.07 -12.53 6.64
CA HIS A 133 6.64 -11.20 7.06
C HIS A 133 6.26 -10.23 5.95
N LEU A 134 5.66 -10.76 4.89
CA LEU A 134 5.27 -10.04 3.70
C LEU A 134 3.76 -10.10 3.42
N SER A 135 2.96 -10.40 4.45
CA SER A 135 1.51 -10.39 4.36
C SER A 135 0.83 -10.24 5.72
N GLY A 136 -0.46 -9.89 5.73
CA GLY A 136 -1.37 -10.26 6.81
C GLY A 136 -1.74 -11.75 6.73
N TYR A 137 -2.47 -12.25 7.73
CA TYR A 137 -2.84 -13.67 7.87
C TYR A 137 -4.35 -13.85 7.88
N SER A 138 -4.84 -14.87 7.17
CA SER A 138 -6.27 -15.25 7.14
C SER A 138 -6.83 -15.49 8.53
N TYR A 139 -5.99 -15.98 9.46
CA TYR A 139 -6.35 -16.14 10.88
C TYR A 139 -6.83 -14.84 11.56
N HIS A 140 -6.30 -13.69 11.13
CA HIS A 140 -6.71 -12.37 11.63
C HIS A 140 -7.65 -11.63 10.67
N GLU A 141 -8.34 -12.37 9.81
CA GLU A 141 -9.27 -11.80 8.83
C GLU A 141 -8.57 -10.79 7.90
N ALA A 142 -7.26 -10.98 7.66
CA ALA A 142 -6.57 -10.20 6.64
C ALA A 142 -7.24 -10.47 5.29
N GLU A 143 -7.53 -9.41 4.56
CA GLU A 143 -8.24 -9.51 3.28
C GLU A 143 -7.44 -10.29 2.24
N PHE A 144 -6.11 -10.27 2.39
CA PHE A 144 -5.22 -10.99 1.51
C PHE A 144 -4.08 -11.65 2.30
N GLU A 145 -3.74 -12.87 1.91
CA GLU A 145 -2.60 -13.63 2.41
C GLU A 145 -1.71 -14.06 1.23
N THR A 146 -0.40 -13.83 1.30
CA THR A 146 0.59 -14.40 0.38
C THR A 146 1.61 -15.24 1.14
N ARG A 147 2.05 -16.33 0.51
CA ARG A 147 3.00 -17.29 1.05
C ARG A 147 4.29 -17.28 0.22
N PRO A 148 5.41 -17.77 0.77
CA PRO A 148 6.65 -17.94 -0.01
C PRO A 148 6.44 -18.72 -1.32
N THR A 149 5.55 -19.72 -1.32
CA THR A 149 5.23 -20.53 -2.51
C THR A 149 4.56 -19.73 -3.64
N ASP A 150 3.88 -18.63 -3.31
CA ASP A 150 3.29 -17.73 -4.31
C ASP A 150 4.33 -16.84 -4.99
N HIS A 151 5.56 -16.82 -4.45
CA HIS A 151 6.69 -16.04 -4.93
C HIS A 151 7.88 -16.97 -5.24
N GLY A 152 7.62 -18.08 -5.93
CA GLY A 152 8.66 -18.89 -6.54
C GLY A 152 9.55 -19.70 -5.59
N PHE A 153 9.19 -19.87 -4.32
CA PHE A 153 9.86 -20.81 -3.42
C PHE A 153 9.21 -22.21 -3.48
N ASP A 154 9.90 -23.18 -4.07
CA ASP A 154 9.44 -24.58 -4.17
C ASP A 154 9.39 -25.28 -2.81
N TRP A 155 10.34 -24.94 -1.94
CA TRP A 155 10.44 -25.45 -0.58
C TRP A 155 10.10 -24.33 0.40
N ASN A 156 9.10 -24.54 1.24
CA ASN A 156 8.76 -23.62 2.34
C ASN A 156 8.68 -24.40 3.66
N PHE A 157 9.39 -23.94 4.69
CA PHE A 157 9.35 -24.55 6.02
C PHE A 157 9.40 -23.51 7.13
N GLY A 158 8.55 -23.69 8.16
CA GLY A 158 8.64 -22.90 9.39
C GLY A 158 8.34 -21.41 9.22
N SER A 159 7.57 -21.04 8.19
CA SER A 159 7.01 -19.70 8.05
C SER A 159 5.78 -19.51 8.93
N GLU A 160 5.52 -18.26 9.25
CA GLU A 160 4.39 -17.88 10.06
C GLU A 160 3.05 -17.93 9.30
N VAL A 161 1.99 -18.35 10.01
CA VAL A 161 0.61 -18.54 9.51
C VAL A 161 -0.42 -17.74 10.31
N LYS A 162 0.00 -17.04 11.37
CA LYS A 162 -0.89 -16.15 12.15
C LYS A 162 -0.29 -14.80 12.52
N GLY A 163 1.03 -14.64 12.59
CA GLY A 163 1.58 -13.40 13.11
C GLY A 163 3.07 -13.50 13.32
N VAL A 164 3.71 -12.34 13.49
CA VAL A 164 5.12 -12.23 13.84
C VAL A 164 5.25 -11.69 15.25
N GLY A 165 6.17 -12.27 16.03
CA GLY A 165 6.71 -11.60 17.23
C GLY A 165 6.08 -11.96 18.57
N ASN A 166 5.87 -13.25 18.85
CA ASN A 166 5.40 -13.70 20.17
C ASN A 166 6.28 -14.87 20.64
N GLY A 167 7.21 -14.54 21.54
CA GLY A 167 8.36 -15.35 21.91
C GLY A 167 8.06 -16.81 22.22
N ALA A 168 8.80 -17.68 21.53
CA ALA A 168 9.29 -18.96 22.02
C ALA A 168 10.42 -19.38 21.10
N ASN A 169 11.54 -19.82 21.67
CA ASN A 169 12.55 -20.49 20.87
C ASN A 169 12.60 -21.98 21.18
N THR A 170 11.83 -22.52 22.12
CA THR A 170 11.92 -23.94 22.51
C THR A 170 10.54 -24.59 22.44
N TRP A 171 10.50 -25.86 22.01
CA TRP A 171 9.28 -26.68 21.92
C TRP A 171 8.52 -26.73 23.26
N PRO A 172 7.17 -26.69 23.28
CA PRO A 172 6.24 -26.74 22.15
C PRO A 172 5.98 -25.42 21.43
N TYR A 173 6.93 -24.48 21.53
CA TYR A 173 6.79 -23.10 21.07
C TYR A 173 5.55 -22.47 21.76
N ILE A 174 5.71 -21.82 22.89
CA ILE A 174 4.60 -21.23 23.65
C ILE A 174 4.85 -19.74 23.84
N PHE A 175 3.80 -18.92 23.65
CA PHE A 175 3.82 -17.54 24.11
C PHE A 175 2.74 -17.34 25.17
N ARG A 176 3.17 -17.12 26.42
CA ARG A 176 2.29 -17.03 27.60
C ARG A 176 1.55 -18.36 27.82
N THR A 177 0.22 -18.34 27.86
CA THR A 177 -0.60 -19.56 28.05
C THR A 177 -1.07 -20.18 26.74
N GLN A 178 -0.63 -19.66 25.59
CA GLN A 178 -1.12 -20.08 24.28
C GLN A 178 -0.03 -20.81 23.50
N PRO A 179 -0.28 -22.06 23.05
CA PRO A 179 0.60 -22.72 22.08
C PRO A 179 0.75 -21.85 20.83
N ILE A 180 1.99 -21.72 20.36
CA ILE A 180 2.33 -21.07 19.09
C ILE A 180 1.89 -21.99 17.96
N ARG A 181 0.61 -21.86 17.60
CA ARG A 181 0.10 -22.33 16.31
C ARG A 181 0.32 -21.28 15.20
N TRP A 182 1.26 -20.36 15.40
CA TRP A 182 1.55 -19.29 14.43
C TRP A 182 2.70 -19.60 13.49
N ILE A 183 3.45 -20.70 13.67
CA ILE A 183 4.45 -21.20 12.72
C ILE A 183 3.97 -22.53 12.15
N ASP A 184 4.21 -22.77 10.86
CA ASP A 184 3.93 -24.03 10.17
C ASP A 184 5.02 -25.09 10.46
N ILE A 185 5.05 -25.60 11.70
CA ILE A 185 5.87 -26.75 12.12
C ILE A 185 4.96 -27.77 12.80
N GLU A 186 4.64 -28.85 12.08
CA GLU A 186 3.70 -29.87 12.56
C GLU A 186 4.35 -30.89 13.50
N ASN A 187 5.64 -31.20 13.30
CA ASN A 187 6.33 -32.31 13.96
C ASN A 187 7.58 -31.84 14.70
N ASN A 188 7.66 -32.22 15.97
CA ASN A 188 8.86 -32.07 16.77
C ASN A 188 9.91 -33.13 16.39
N ARG A 189 11.06 -32.69 15.90
CA ARG A 189 12.16 -33.56 15.44
C ARG A 189 13.20 -33.82 16.54
N PHE A 190 13.39 -32.88 17.48
CA PHE A 190 14.41 -32.96 18.54
C PHE A 190 13.85 -33.14 19.96
N GLY A 191 12.57 -33.48 20.09
CA GLY A 191 11.90 -33.71 21.38
C GLY A 191 11.71 -32.43 22.20
N GLU A 192 11.49 -32.56 23.50
CA GLU A 192 11.15 -31.43 24.40
C GLU A 192 12.22 -30.32 24.47
N LYS A 193 13.41 -30.56 23.92
CA LYS A 193 14.53 -29.61 23.87
C LYS A 193 14.72 -28.96 22.50
N GLU A 194 13.84 -29.23 21.53
CA GLU A 194 13.92 -28.63 20.20
C GLU A 194 13.92 -27.11 20.29
N ASN A 195 14.99 -26.48 19.79
CA ASN A 195 15.08 -25.04 19.66
C ASN A 195 14.74 -24.61 18.21
N LEU A 196 13.98 -23.54 18.02
CA LEU A 196 13.52 -23.06 16.71
C LEU A 196 14.69 -22.69 15.80
N THR A 197 15.68 -21.93 16.29
CA THR A 197 16.86 -21.56 15.50
C THR A 197 17.62 -22.82 15.06
N ASP A 198 17.84 -23.76 15.97
CA ASP A 198 18.45 -25.05 15.64
C ASP A 198 17.61 -25.81 14.61
N ARG A 199 16.29 -25.84 14.75
CA ARG A 199 15.40 -26.52 13.82
C ARG A 199 15.49 -25.95 12.41
N LEU A 200 15.45 -24.62 12.27
CA LEU A 200 15.61 -23.95 10.96
C LEU A 200 16.99 -24.25 10.34
N ASN A 201 18.06 -24.26 11.15
CA ASN A 201 19.40 -24.63 10.68
C ASN A 201 19.47 -26.07 10.13
N PHE A 202 18.80 -27.02 10.79
CA PHE A 202 18.78 -28.41 10.32
C PHE A 202 18.01 -28.57 9.01
N GLU A 203 16.88 -27.87 8.84
CA GLU A 203 16.13 -27.90 7.57
C GLU A 203 16.94 -27.25 6.44
N ALA A 204 17.73 -26.21 6.71
CA ALA A 204 18.64 -25.60 5.75
C ALA A 204 19.70 -26.59 5.23
N VAL A 205 20.31 -27.35 6.14
CA VAL A 205 21.26 -28.41 5.79
C VAL A 205 20.60 -29.51 4.97
N ASP A 206 19.37 -29.92 5.33
CA ASP A 206 18.62 -30.94 4.60
C ASP A 206 18.21 -30.47 3.19
N PHE A 207 17.85 -29.20 3.03
CA PHE A 207 17.59 -28.58 1.73
C PHE A 207 18.82 -28.67 0.82
N ILE A 208 20.00 -28.28 1.32
CA ILE A 208 21.25 -28.35 0.55
C ILE A 208 21.53 -29.80 0.12
N ARG A 209 21.42 -30.75 1.05
CA ARG A 209 21.66 -32.17 0.78
C ARG A 209 20.76 -32.74 -0.33
N ARG A 210 19.49 -32.32 -0.38
CA ARG A 210 18.53 -32.79 -1.37
C ARG A 210 18.67 -32.12 -2.73
N ASN A 211 19.32 -30.95 -2.80
CA ASN A 211 19.40 -30.15 -4.02
C ASN A 211 20.80 -30.11 -4.65
N LYS A 212 21.77 -30.88 -4.15
CA LYS A 212 23.19 -30.87 -4.58
C LYS A 212 23.47 -31.06 -6.08
N GLU A 213 22.53 -31.64 -6.83
CA GLU A 213 22.69 -31.96 -8.26
C GLU A 213 22.28 -30.80 -9.18
N ARG A 214 21.71 -29.72 -8.63
CA ARG A 214 21.22 -28.55 -9.37
C ARG A 214 21.63 -27.26 -8.64
N PRO A 215 21.76 -26.11 -9.33
CA PRO A 215 21.92 -24.86 -8.62
C PRO A 215 20.72 -24.61 -7.70
N PHE A 216 20.95 -24.00 -6.55
CA PHE A 216 19.87 -23.70 -5.61
C PHE A 216 20.00 -22.31 -5.00
N PHE A 217 18.86 -21.76 -4.59
CA PHE A 217 18.74 -20.56 -3.80
C PHE A 217 18.05 -20.91 -2.48
N LEU A 218 18.82 -20.86 -1.40
CA LEU A 218 18.33 -21.04 -0.05
C LEU A 218 18.27 -19.68 0.66
N TYR A 219 17.07 -19.27 1.02
CA TYR A 219 16.81 -18.13 1.89
C TYR A 219 16.45 -18.63 3.28
N LEU A 220 17.44 -18.64 4.18
CA LEU A 220 17.27 -18.98 5.60
C LEU A 220 17.03 -17.69 6.38
N SER A 221 15.78 -17.42 6.71
CA SER A 221 15.41 -16.22 7.46
C SER A 221 15.04 -16.55 8.90
N HIS A 222 15.97 -16.30 9.82
CA HIS A 222 15.74 -16.55 11.24
C HIS A 222 14.75 -15.55 11.84
N TYR A 223 14.05 -15.99 12.89
CA TYR A 223 13.34 -15.10 13.84
C TYR A 223 14.28 -14.56 14.93
N ALA A 224 15.44 -15.17 15.11
CA ALA A 224 16.46 -14.71 16.05
C ALA A 224 17.31 -13.59 15.42
N PRO A 225 17.76 -12.58 16.20
CA PRO A 225 17.53 -12.34 17.64
C PRO A 225 16.35 -11.41 17.99
N HIS A 226 15.22 -11.42 17.27
CA HIS A 226 14.12 -10.47 17.48
C HIS A 226 13.75 -10.27 18.97
N SER A 227 13.37 -9.05 19.34
CA SER A 227 13.45 -8.45 20.69
C SER A 227 12.70 -9.11 21.89
N ILE A 228 12.10 -10.28 21.68
CA ILE A 228 11.63 -11.17 22.74
C ILE A 228 12.66 -12.30 22.88
N LEU A 229 13.76 -12.01 23.57
CA LEU A 229 14.93 -12.89 23.65
C LEU A 229 14.67 -14.10 24.55
N ASN A 230 14.91 -15.30 24.02
CA ASN A 230 14.76 -16.55 24.75
C ASN A 230 15.80 -17.60 24.31
N GLY A 231 17.08 -17.37 24.62
CA GLY A 231 18.15 -18.29 24.22
C GLY A 231 18.05 -19.71 24.79
N ARG A 232 18.74 -20.67 24.15
CA ARG A 232 18.82 -22.07 24.58
C ARG A 232 19.38 -22.16 26.02
N PRO A 233 18.75 -22.89 26.96
CA PRO A 233 19.11 -22.82 28.38
C PRO A 233 20.58 -23.14 28.73
N ASP A 234 21.19 -24.11 28.03
CA ASP A 234 22.59 -24.48 28.20
C ASP A 234 23.54 -23.36 27.77
N LEU A 235 23.26 -22.68 26.65
CA LEU A 235 24.03 -21.55 26.17
C LEU A 235 23.85 -20.32 27.07
N VAL A 236 22.62 -20.07 27.53
CA VAL A 236 22.35 -18.99 28.51
C VAL A 236 23.21 -19.20 29.75
N GLU A 237 23.29 -20.42 30.26
CA GLU A 237 24.11 -20.75 31.43
C GLU A 237 25.62 -20.61 31.15
N LYS A 238 26.09 -20.98 29.95
CA LYS A 238 27.46 -20.71 29.49
C LYS A 238 27.78 -19.21 29.58
N TYR A 239 26.92 -18.35 29.05
CA TYR A 239 27.16 -16.90 29.03
C TYR A 239 27.04 -16.24 30.40
N ARG A 240 26.14 -16.73 31.27
CA ARG A 240 26.08 -16.28 32.67
C ARG A 240 27.36 -16.57 33.43
N LYS A 241 27.95 -17.75 33.21
CA LYS A 241 29.25 -18.12 33.79
C LYS A 241 30.39 -17.26 33.24
N LYS A 242 30.30 -16.84 31.98
CA LYS A 242 31.28 -15.95 31.34
C LYS A 242 31.23 -14.54 31.93
N HIS A 243 30.04 -13.97 32.09
CA HIS A 243 29.86 -12.66 32.71
C HIS A 243 28.45 -12.52 33.29
N PRO A 244 28.29 -11.94 34.49
CA PRO A 244 26.96 -11.64 35.01
C PRO A 244 26.17 -10.72 34.06
N PRO A 245 24.87 -10.98 33.83
CA PRO A 245 24.05 -10.14 32.98
C PRO A 245 23.96 -8.71 33.48
N GLY A 246 23.86 -7.77 32.54
CA GLY A 246 23.54 -6.39 32.81
C GLY A 246 22.17 -6.17 33.43
N LYS A 247 21.90 -4.93 33.83
CA LYS A 247 20.56 -4.52 34.25
C LYS A 247 19.59 -4.58 33.07
N SER A 248 18.37 -5.06 33.33
CA SER A 248 17.28 -5.00 32.38
C SER A 248 16.97 -3.58 31.93
N GLY A 249 16.77 -3.38 30.63
CA GLY A 249 16.17 -2.17 30.07
C GLY A 249 14.64 -2.11 30.25
N ARG A 250 14.00 -3.23 30.65
CA ARG A 250 12.54 -3.34 30.76
C ARG A 250 12.10 -3.78 32.16
N LYS A 251 11.00 -3.19 32.64
CA LYS A 251 10.39 -3.53 33.95
C LYS A 251 9.36 -4.65 33.86
N ASN A 252 8.67 -4.77 32.72
CA ASN A 252 7.62 -5.76 32.51
C ASN A 252 8.16 -6.91 31.65
N CYS A 253 8.12 -8.12 32.19
CA CYS A 253 8.54 -9.32 31.47
C CYS A 253 7.34 -10.06 30.87
N TYR A 254 7.08 -9.84 29.58
CA TYR A 254 5.94 -10.46 28.88
C TYR A 254 6.07 -11.99 28.66
N ILE A 255 7.26 -12.56 28.86
CA ILE A 255 7.57 -13.99 28.75
C ILE A 255 7.69 -14.71 30.11
N CYS A 256 7.63 -13.97 31.22
CA CYS A 256 7.79 -14.57 32.56
C CYS A 256 6.51 -15.27 33.05
N GLU A 257 5.44 -15.17 32.28
CA GLU A 257 4.15 -15.84 32.48
C GLU A 257 3.93 -16.95 31.43
N ASP A 258 5.00 -17.45 30.81
CA ASP A 258 4.94 -18.54 29.84
C ASP A 258 4.62 -19.89 30.50
N ALA A 259 3.74 -20.69 29.88
CA ALA A 259 3.07 -21.85 30.47
C ALA A 259 3.98 -23.07 30.65
N GLY A 260 4.96 -22.96 31.56
CA GLY A 260 5.67 -24.10 32.13
C GLY A 260 7.19 -24.06 32.05
N LEU A 261 7.83 -22.98 31.58
CA LEU A 261 9.30 -22.88 31.48
C LEU A 261 9.97 -22.22 32.71
N GLY A 262 9.28 -22.22 33.86
CA GLY A 262 9.78 -21.71 35.15
C GLY A 262 9.35 -20.27 35.43
N LYS A 263 9.37 -19.86 36.72
CA LYS A 263 9.33 -18.44 37.07
C LYS A 263 10.50 -17.80 36.34
N GLY A 264 10.22 -17.00 35.30
CA GLY A 264 11.23 -16.62 34.29
C GLY A 264 12.47 -15.91 34.83
N ASP A 265 13.33 -15.46 33.92
CA ASP A 265 14.46 -14.57 34.23
C ASP A 265 14.09 -13.09 33.88
N PRO A 266 13.11 -12.47 34.56
CA PRO A 266 12.52 -11.19 34.16
C PRO A 266 13.54 -10.06 34.02
N GLY A 267 14.69 -10.18 34.70
CA GLY A 267 15.74 -9.19 34.70
C GLY A 267 16.75 -9.31 33.56
N ASN A 268 16.99 -10.51 33.02
CA ASN A 268 18.14 -10.69 32.12
C ASN A 268 17.76 -10.99 30.67
N HIS A 269 16.50 -11.28 30.35
CA HIS A 269 16.05 -11.36 28.96
C HIS A 269 16.24 -10.04 28.19
N TRP A 270 16.20 -8.90 28.89
CA TRP A 270 16.45 -7.57 28.32
C TRP A 270 17.63 -6.87 29.00
N ALA A 271 18.63 -7.64 29.44
CA ALA A 271 19.88 -7.03 29.92
C ALA A 271 20.45 -6.12 28.83
N MET A 272 20.75 -4.86 29.17
CA MET A 272 21.25 -3.88 28.20
C MET A 272 22.72 -4.10 27.83
N ASN A 273 23.45 -4.91 28.61
CA ASN A 273 24.79 -5.35 28.30
C ASN A 273 25.01 -6.79 28.79
N HIS A 274 25.96 -7.49 28.17
CA HIS A 274 26.28 -8.89 28.47
C HIS A 274 25.03 -9.77 28.57
N ASN A 275 24.08 -9.61 27.64
CA ASN A 275 22.81 -10.33 27.69
C ASN A 275 23.00 -11.80 27.31
N PRO A 276 22.84 -12.76 28.25
CA PRO A 276 23.12 -14.15 27.98
C PRO A 276 22.10 -14.80 27.04
N HIS A 277 20.86 -14.28 26.98
CA HIS A 277 19.85 -14.77 26.05
C HIS A 277 20.12 -14.32 24.62
N LEU A 278 20.55 -13.06 24.44
CA LEU A 278 21.00 -12.59 23.13
C LEU A 278 22.19 -13.41 22.65
N ALA A 279 23.24 -13.52 23.48
CA ALA A 279 24.45 -14.26 23.14
C ALA A 279 24.16 -15.72 22.79
N ALA A 280 23.27 -16.38 23.54
CA ALA A 280 22.81 -17.75 23.24
C ALA A 280 22.04 -17.86 21.91
N MET A 281 21.21 -16.88 21.56
CA MET A 281 20.51 -16.86 20.26
C MET A 281 21.49 -16.64 19.10
N LEU A 282 22.49 -15.77 19.28
CA LEU A 282 23.53 -15.52 18.27
C LEU A 282 24.44 -16.72 18.05
N GLU A 283 24.85 -17.40 19.13
CA GLU A 283 25.61 -18.65 19.01
C GLU A 283 24.79 -19.75 18.32
N GLY A 284 23.47 -19.82 18.54
CA GLY A 284 22.60 -20.73 17.79
C GLY A 284 22.54 -20.44 16.28
N ILE A 285 22.58 -19.16 15.87
CA ILE A 285 22.70 -18.78 14.45
C ILE A 285 24.09 -19.18 13.93
N ASP A 286 25.15 -18.87 14.69
CA ASP A 286 26.54 -19.16 14.33
C ASP A 286 26.81 -20.66 14.16
N ASP A 287 26.27 -21.50 15.04
CA ASP A 287 26.30 -22.96 14.92
C ASP A 287 25.67 -23.42 13.59
N GLY A 288 24.59 -22.76 13.17
CA GLY A 288 23.95 -22.96 11.87
C GLY A 288 24.87 -22.65 10.70
N ILE A 289 25.57 -21.53 10.75
CA ILE A 289 26.59 -21.15 9.77
C ILE A 289 27.66 -22.24 9.68
N GLY A 290 28.18 -22.72 10.82
CA GLY A 290 29.15 -23.81 10.85
C GLY A 290 28.66 -25.10 10.19
N LYS A 291 27.42 -25.51 10.49
CA LYS A 291 26.77 -26.71 9.90
C LYS A 291 26.58 -26.57 8.39
N ILE A 292 26.07 -25.44 7.91
CA ILE A 292 25.85 -25.18 6.49
C ILE A 292 27.18 -25.18 5.73
N ARG A 293 28.20 -24.47 6.24
CA ARG A 293 29.54 -24.45 5.62
C ARG A 293 30.15 -25.84 5.55
N THR A 294 29.98 -26.65 6.60
CA THR A 294 30.46 -28.03 6.64
C THR A 294 29.73 -28.90 5.61
N GLU A 295 28.41 -28.78 5.47
CA GLU A 295 27.65 -29.52 4.45
C GLU A 295 28.02 -29.11 3.03
N LEU A 296 28.19 -27.81 2.75
CA LEU A 296 28.66 -27.32 1.45
C LEU A 296 30.06 -27.85 1.13
N ALA A 297 30.97 -27.85 2.10
CA ALA A 297 32.34 -28.36 1.92
C ALA A 297 32.36 -29.87 1.70
N SER A 298 31.60 -30.64 2.47
CA SER A 298 31.54 -32.12 2.36
C SER A 298 31.01 -32.57 1.00
N GLN A 299 30.13 -31.78 0.40
CA GLN A 299 29.59 -32.00 -0.94
C GLN A 299 30.40 -31.35 -2.06
N LYS A 300 31.52 -30.68 -1.75
CA LYS A 300 32.35 -29.94 -2.71
C LYS A 300 31.59 -28.83 -3.45
N LEU A 301 30.64 -28.20 -2.77
CA LEU A 301 29.82 -27.10 -3.30
C LEU A 301 30.32 -25.72 -2.83
N LEU A 302 31.13 -25.66 -1.77
CA LEU A 302 31.51 -24.39 -1.13
C LEU A 302 32.18 -23.39 -2.08
N GLU A 303 33.11 -23.84 -2.94
CA GLU A 303 33.84 -22.96 -3.87
C GLU A 303 32.88 -22.25 -4.84
N ASN A 304 31.86 -22.97 -5.33
CA ASN A 304 30.82 -22.48 -6.25
C ASN A 304 29.51 -22.08 -5.52
N THR A 305 29.61 -21.55 -4.30
CA THR A 305 28.45 -21.06 -3.53
C THR A 305 28.68 -19.63 -3.08
N ILE A 306 27.74 -18.74 -3.42
CA ILE A 306 27.62 -17.40 -2.84
C ILE A 306 26.93 -17.55 -1.49
N PHE A 307 27.69 -17.43 -0.41
CA PHE A 307 27.19 -17.49 0.95
C PHE A 307 27.15 -16.07 1.55
N ILE A 308 25.96 -15.59 1.87
CA ILE A 308 25.70 -14.27 2.44
C ILE A 308 25.10 -14.41 3.84
N PHE A 309 25.58 -13.58 4.77
CA PHE A 309 24.97 -13.37 6.09
C PHE A 309 24.67 -11.88 6.30
N SER A 310 23.45 -11.52 6.73
CA SER A 310 23.08 -10.14 7.06
C SER A 310 21.95 -10.03 8.10
N SER A 311 21.45 -8.81 8.34
CA SER A 311 20.29 -8.46 9.18
C SER A 311 19.28 -7.62 8.38
N ASP A 312 17.99 -7.69 8.74
CA ASP A 312 16.94 -6.93 8.06
C ASP A 312 16.82 -5.47 8.49
N ASN A 313 17.26 -5.15 9.71
CA ASN A 313 17.39 -3.80 10.22
C ASN A 313 18.38 -3.78 11.39
N GLY A 314 18.68 -2.57 11.88
CA GLY A 314 19.45 -2.41 13.10
C GLY A 314 18.74 -2.99 14.31
N GLY A 315 19.50 -3.35 15.34
CA GLY A 315 18.96 -3.97 16.55
C GLY A 315 18.16 -2.99 17.38
N GLU A 316 17.21 -3.50 18.17
CA GLU A 316 16.49 -2.66 19.13
C GLU A 316 17.45 -2.25 20.27
N SER A 317 17.62 -0.94 20.48
CA SER A 317 18.62 -0.37 21.40
C SER A 317 18.45 -0.75 22.88
N SER A 318 17.31 -1.36 23.26
CA SER A 318 17.09 -1.84 24.63
C SER A 318 17.63 -3.26 24.87
N VAL A 319 17.97 -3.99 23.80
CA VAL A 319 18.41 -5.38 23.83
C VAL A 319 19.70 -5.64 23.08
N CYS A 320 19.94 -4.90 22.00
CA CYS A 320 21.12 -5.01 21.16
C CYS A 320 21.97 -3.73 21.21
N SER A 321 23.26 -3.88 20.95
CA SER A 321 24.24 -2.83 20.72
C SER A 321 24.38 -2.53 19.23
N ASN A 322 24.07 -1.28 18.88
CA ASN A 322 24.43 -0.69 17.59
C ASN A 322 25.69 0.18 17.69
N ALA A 323 26.35 0.21 18.85
CA ALA A 323 27.44 1.14 19.13
C ALA A 323 28.57 1.03 18.08
N PRO A 324 29.20 2.16 17.69
CA PRO A 324 28.94 3.53 18.15
C PRO A 324 27.76 4.22 17.43
N LEU A 325 27.01 3.51 16.58
CA LEU A 325 25.97 4.10 15.74
C LEU A 325 24.75 4.52 16.57
N ARG A 326 24.19 5.69 16.25
CA ARG A 326 23.02 6.23 16.95
C ARG A 326 21.74 5.52 16.53
N GLY A 327 20.89 5.26 17.52
CA GLY A 327 19.57 4.70 17.31
C GLY A 327 19.54 3.17 17.16
N GLY A 328 18.42 2.69 16.65
CA GLY A 328 18.12 1.27 16.51
C GLY A 328 16.89 1.04 15.65
N LYS A 329 16.34 -0.19 15.69
CA LYS A 329 15.11 -0.54 14.96
C LYS A 329 14.06 0.57 14.99
N SER A 330 13.44 0.83 13.85
CA SER A 330 12.48 1.90 13.54
C SER A 330 13.05 3.32 13.42
N GLN A 331 14.36 3.53 13.54
CA GLN A 331 14.98 4.85 13.44
C GLN A 331 15.83 5.00 12.18
N LEU A 332 15.79 6.16 11.53
CA LEU A 332 16.57 6.46 10.30
C LEU A 332 18.06 6.79 10.57
N TYR A 333 18.47 6.83 11.83
CA TYR A 333 19.87 6.97 12.24
C TYR A 333 20.66 5.69 11.90
N GLU A 334 21.98 5.79 11.81
CA GLU A 334 22.89 4.71 11.38
C GLU A 334 22.66 3.40 12.13
N GLY A 335 22.36 3.45 13.44
CA GLY A 335 22.10 2.27 14.25
C GLY A 335 20.79 1.55 13.93
N GLY A 336 19.85 2.18 13.21
CA GLY A 336 18.60 1.55 12.78
C GLY A 336 18.61 1.00 11.35
N ILE A 337 19.50 1.52 10.49
CA ILE A 337 19.57 1.15 9.07
C ILE A 337 20.89 0.50 8.66
N ARG A 338 22.00 0.68 9.37
CA ARG A 338 23.27 0.02 9.05
C ARG A 338 23.31 -1.37 9.72
N VAL A 339 23.60 -2.40 8.94
CA VAL A 339 23.52 -3.81 9.35
C VAL A 339 24.84 -4.54 9.11
N PRO A 340 25.13 -5.64 9.83
CA PRO A 340 26.27 -6.48 9.49
C PRO A 340 26.03 -7.17 8.14
N LEU A 341 27.10 -7.36 7.37
CA LEU A 341 27.08 -8.09 6.10
C LEU A 341 28.42 -8.79 5.88
N ILE A 342 28.35 -10.10 5.68
CA ILE A 342 29.49 -10.96 5.36
C ILE A 342 29.16 -11.75 4.10
N ILE A 343 30.09 -11.79 3.15
CA ILE A 343 29.95 -12.52 1.88
C ILE A 343 31.15 -13.44 1.70
N GLN A 344 30.91 -14.72 1.44
CA GLN A 344 31.92 -15.70 1.06
C GLN A 344 31.55 -16.29 -0.29
N TRP A 345 32.44 -16.14 -1.27
CA TRP A 345 32.36 -16.83 -2.56
C TRP A 345 33.79 -17.01 -3.08
N PRO A 346 34.46 -18.12 -2.72
CA PRO A 346 35.90 -18.28 -2.92
C PRO A 346 36.37 -18.05 -4.37
N ASP A 347 35.57 -18.46 -5.35
CA ASP A 347 35.90 -18.33 -6.78
C ASP A 347 35.90 -16.86 -7.29
N SER A 348 35.36 -15.90 -6.55
CA SER A 348 35.17 -14.52 -7.06
C SER A 348 35.28 -13.39 -6.04
N VAL A 349 35.26 -13.68 -4.74
CA VAL A 349 35.34 -12.68 -3.67
C VAL A 349 36.68 -12.85 -2.94
N PRO A 350 37.55 -11.82 -2.92
CA PRO A 350 38.86 -11.93 -2.28
C PRO A 350 38.73 -12.11 -0.76
N ALA A 351 39.31 -13.19 -0.25
CA ALA A 351 39.27 -13.57 1.15
C ALA A 351 40.02 -12.57 2.06
N GLY A 352 39.52 -12.39 3.28
CA GLY A 352 40.12 -11.58 4.32
C GLY A 352 40.01 -10.07 4.07
N THR A 353 39.12 -9.64 3.18
CA THR A 353 38.98 -8.24 2.79
C THR A 353 37.86 -7.53 3.56
N VAL A 354 37.99 -6.21 3.70
CA VAL A 354 36.97 -5.33 4.26
C VAL A 354 36.53 -4.37 3.16
N ASN A 355 35.22 -4.18 3.04
CA ASN A 355 34.62 -3.30 2.06
C ASN A 355 33.86 -2.17 2.76
N GLU A 356 34.21 -0.94 2.39
CA GLU A 356 33.66 0.29 2.98
C GLU A 356 32.72 1.03 2.02
N ALA A 357 32.51 0.51 0.81
CA ALA A 357 31.55 1.08 -0.11
C ALA A 357 30.12 0.87 0.43
N PRO A 358 29.27 1.91 0.40
CA PRO A 358 27.87 1.75 0.79
C PRO A 358 27.14 0.76 -0.11
N ILE A 359 26.39 -0.16 0.48
CA ILE A 359 25.52 -1.11 -0.23
C ILE A 359 24.15 -1.15 0.45
N MET A 360 23.09 -1.34 -0.32
CA MET A 360 21.72 -1.49 0.20
C MET A 360 21.17 -2.87 -0.16
N ASN A 361 20.28 -3.44 0.64
CA ASN A 361 19.77 -4.79 0.39
C ASN A 361 18.96 -4.93 -0.92
N SER A 362 18.44 -3.85 -1.50
CA SER A 362 17.84 -3.87 -2.85
C SER A 362 18.87 -4.16 -3.95
N ASP A 363 20.16 -3.93 -3.70
CA ASP A 363 21.26 -4.23 -4.63
C ASP A 363 21.47 -5.75 -4.80
N PHE A 364 21.04 -6.59 -3.84
CA PHE A 364 21.24 -8.05 -3.94
C PHE A 364 20.50 -8.67 -5.12
N TYR A 365 19.28 -8.20 -5.45
CA TYR A 365 18.51 -8.73 -6.57
C TYR A 365 19.30 -8.67 -7.90
N PRO A 366 19.72 -7.48 -8.38
CA PRO A 366 20.52 -7.41 -9.60
C PRO A 366 21.91 -8.05 -9.44
N THR A 367 22.51 -8.02 -8.25
CA THR A 367 23.83 -8.61 -8.02
C THR A 367 23.82 -10.13 -8.17
N LEU A 368 22.84 -10.80 -7.56
CA LEU A 368 22.73 -12.26 -7.56
C LEU A 368 22.36 -12.79 -8.95
N LEU A 369 21.46 -12.11 -9.67
CA LEU A 369 21.17 -12.45 -11.06
C LEU A 369 22.40 -12.25 -11.96
N ASN A 370 23.12 -11.15 -11.79
CA ASN A 370 24.34 -10.90 -12.55
C ASN A 370 25.44 -11.94 -12.26
N ALA A 371 25.61 -12.34 -11.00
CA ALA A 371 26.55 -13.39 -10.60
C ALA A 371 26.14 -14.78 -11.15
N ALA A 372 24.84 -15.03 -11.32
CA ALA A 372 24.31 -16.25 -11.94
C ALA A 372 24.23 -16.20 -13.47
N ASN A 373 24.69 -15.10 -14.09
CA ASN A 373 24.57 -14.83 -15.53
C ASN A 373 23.12 -14.91 -16.03
N ILE A 374 22.19 -14.32 -15.27
CA ILE A 374 20.76 -14.24 -15.58
C ILE A 374 20.40 -12.77 -15.84
N ASN A 375 19.62 -12.52 -16.89
CA ASN A 375 19.15 -11.19 -17.23
C ASN A 375 18.08 -10.70 -16.25
N LEU A 376 18.07 -9.40 -15.98
CA LEU A 376 17.01 -8.78 -15.17
C LEU A 376 15.67 -8.88 -15.91
N PRO A 377 14.58 -9.31 -15.24
CA PRO A 377 13.27 -9.44 -15.86
C PRO A 377 12.56 -8.09 -16.05
N GLY A 378 13.03 -7.01 -15.40
CA GLY A 378 12.42 -5.69 -15.46
C GLY A 378 13.29 -4.62 -14.78
N GLU A 379 12.72 -3.43 -14.62
CA GLU A 379 13.37 -2.34 -13.91
C GLU A 379 13.41 -2.61 -12.40
N VAL A 380 14.56 -2.31 -11.80
CA VAL A 380 14.79 -2.40 -10.35
C VAL A 380 15.40 -1.09 -9.85
N ASP A 381 15.27 -0.81 -8.55
CA ASP A 381 15.86 0.39 -7.93
C ASP A 381 17.30 0.13 -7.43
N GLY A 382 17.66 -1.13 -7.15
CA GLY A 382 19.01 -1.54 -6.79
C GLY A 382 20.00 -1.56 -7.97
N SER A 383 21.29 -1.51 -7.66
CA SER A 383 22.38 -1.65 -8.64
C SER A 383 23.26 -2.85 -8.31
N SER A 384 23.74 -3.58 -9.33
CA SER A 384 24.64 -4.72 -9.09
C SER A 384 25.92 -4.26 -8.40
N ALA A 385 26.21 -4.85 -7.24
CA ALA A 385 27.43 -4.66 -6.45
C ALA A 385 28.52 -5.66 -6.83
N LEU A 386 28.35 -6.47 -7.88
CA LEU A 386 29.28 -7.55 -8.22
C LEU A 386 30.70 -7.05 -8.48
N THR A 387 30.86 -5.88 -9.11
CA THR A 387 32.17 -5.24 -9.31
C THR A 387 32.84 -4.92 -7.97
N ASN A 388 32.06 -4.40 -7.02
CA ASN A 388 32.53 -4.07 -5.67
C ASN A 388 32.82 -5.33 -4.83
N TRP A 389 32.19 -6.46 -5.12
CA TRP A 389 32.51 -7.75 -4.49
C TRP A 389 33.84 -8.33 -5.00
N LYS A 390 34.21 -8.04 -6.25
CA LYS A 390 35.49 -8.46 -6.86
C LYS A 390 36.65 -7.51 -6.51
N ASP A 391 36.38 -6.21 -6.46
CA ASP A 391 37.31 -5.18 -6.02
C ASP A 391 36.72 -4.34 -4.87
N PRO A 392 37.11 -4.62 -3.60
CA PRO A 392 36.56 -3.94 -2.44
C PRO A 392 36.86 -2.44 -2.36
N LYS A 393 37.74 -1.92 -3.23
CA LYS A 393 38.07 -0.48 -3.30
C LYS A 393 37.17 0.29 -4.26
N THR A 394 36.38 -0.39 -5.08
CA THR A 394 35.47 0.28 -6.02
C THR A 394 34.39 1.05 -5.25
N PRO A 395 34.29 2.38 -5.39
CA PRO A 395 33.33 3.20 -4.67
C PRO A 395 31.90 3.04 -5.22
N ARG A 396 30.90 3.40 -4.40
CA ARG A 396 29.53 3.58 -4.89
C ARG A 396 29.37 4.98 -5.49
N GLU A 397 28.84 5.07 -6.70
CA GLU A 397 28.56 6.35 -7.36
C GLU A 397 27.17 6.92 -7.02
N GLN A 398 26.19 6.06 -6.76
CA GLN A 398 24.80 6.45 -6.60
C GLN A 398 24.44 6.74 -5.13
N PRO A 399 23.64 7.78 -4.83
CA PRO A 399 23.13 8.01 -3.48
C PRO A 399 22.23 6.87 -2.98
N LEU A 400 22.15 6.72 -1.65
CA LEU A 400 21.17 5.88 -0.98
C LEU A 400 20.04 6.76 -0.44
N TYR A 401 18.82 6.25 -0.48
CA TYR A 401 17.63 6.99 -0.06
C TYR A 401 16.79 6.14 0.89
N TRP A 402 16.06 6.82 1.78
CA TRP A 402 15.10 6.21 2.69
C TRP A 402 13.83 7.05 2.73
N HIS A 403 12.69 6.36 2.81
CA HIS A 403 11.37 6.95 2.94
C HIS A 403 10.57 6.17 3.97
N TYR A 404 10.30 6.78 5.12
CA TYR A 404 9.70 6.12 6.26
C TYR A 404 8.65 7.03 6.94
N PRO A 405 7.53 7.31 6.24
CA PRO A 405 6.43 8.05 6.84
C PRO A 405 5.73 7.20 7.89
N LEU A 406 5.41 7.80 9.03
CA LEU A 406 4.69 7.17 10.13
C LEU A 406 3.49 8.04 10.55
N ASP A 407 2.39 7.41 10.92
CA ASP A 407 1.22 8.11 11.47
C ASP A 407 1.48 8.70 12.86
N ARG A 408 2.41 8.09 13.59
CA ARG A 408 2.86 8.50 14.91
C ARG A 408 4.27 7.97 15.15
N PRO A 409 5.03 8.56 16.08
CA PRO A 409 6.31 8.01 16.47
C PRO A 409 6.19 6.52 16.80
N HIS A 410 7.12 5.73 16.26
CA HIS A 410 7.16 4.29 16.51
C HIS A 410 7.44 4.05 17.99
N PHE A 411 6.91 2.97 18.57
CA PHE A 411 7.08 2.69 20.00
C PHE A 411 8.54 2.43 20.43
N LEU A 412 9.44 2.22 19.47
CA LEU A 412 10.90 2.12 19.65
C LEU A 412 11.65 3.45 19.37
N GLY A 413 10.94 4.58 19.26
CA GLY A 413 11.53 5.92 19.13
C GLY A 413 11.72 6.43 17.69
N GLY A 414 11.26 5.69 16.68
CA GLY A 414 11.22 6.15 15.29
C GLY A 414 10.31 7.36 15.06
N PHE A 415 10.61 8.17 14.05
CA PHE A 415 9.81 9.33 13.64
C PHE A 415 9.45 9.24 12.15
N SER A 416 8.41 9.98 11.74
CA SER A 416 8.01 10.11 10.34
C SER A 416 9.02 10.96 9.57
N GLY A 417 9.69 10.38 8.57
CA GLY A 417 10.75 11.10 7.86
C GLY A 417 11.31 10.40 6.63
N GLY A 418 12.30 11.06 6.03
CA GLY A 418 13.10 10.53 4.92
C GLY A 418 14.57 10.84 5.13
N ALA A 419 15.44 10.13 4.43
CA ALA A 419 16.88 10.38 4.49
C ALA A 419 17.53 10.18 3.12
N VAL A 420 18.66 10.85 2.89
CA VAL A 420 19.53 10.62 1.75
C VAL A 420 20.98 10.58 2.22
N ARG A 421 21.73 9.60 1.73
CA ARG A 421 23.19 9.53 1.88
C ARG A 421 23.82 9.64 0.51
N ASP A 422 24.72 10.61 0.37
CA ASP A 422 25.49 10.83 -0.84
C ASP A 422 26.97 11.03 -0.47
N GLY A 423 27.78 10.02 -0.79
CA GLY A 423 29.14 9.88 -0.29
C GLY A 423 29.19 9.90 1.25
N ASP A 424 29.92 10.87 1.78
CA ASP A 424 30.15 11.04 3.22
C ASP A 424 29.01 11.75 3.95
N TRP A 425 28.10 12.38 3.20
CA TRP A 425 27.05 13.23 3.75
C TRP A 425 25.75 12.46 3.90
N LYS A 426 25.08 12.65 5.03
CA LYS A 426 23.73 12.14 5.26
C LYS A 426 22.82 13.25 5.75
N LEU A 427 21.69 13.42 5.06
CA LEU A 427 20.61 14.33 5.44
C LEU A 427 19.43 13.51 5.94
N ILE A 428 18.81 13.95 7.02
CA ILE A 428 17.54 13.42 7.54
C ILE A 428 16.51 14.56 7.52
N GLU A 429 15.34 14.31 6.92
CA GLU A 429 14.17 15.21 6.91
C GLU A 429 13.07 14.63 7.81
N LYS A 430 12.59 15.42 8.78
CA LYS A 430 11.45 15.05 9.64
C LYS A 430 10.16 15.62 9.06
N PHE A 431 9.21 14.77 8.69
CA PHE A 431 7.98 15.21 8.00
C PHE A 431 7.05 15.99 8.93
N ASP A 432 6.98 15.63 10.21
CA ASP A 432 6.04 16.26 11.16
C ASP A 432 6.39 17.72 11.52
N SER A 433 7.69 18.06 11.51
CA SER A 433 8.22 19.39 11.83
C SER A 433 8.76 20.16 10.63
N GLY A 434 9.04 19.47 9.51
CA GLY A 434 9.74 20.04 8.35
C GLY A 434 11.24 20.31 8.59
N SER A 435 11.77 19.99 9.77
CA SER A 435 13.18 20.23 10.12
C SER A 435 14.10 19.22 9.46
N THR A 436 15.36 19.62 9.23
CA THR A 436 16.40 18.76 8.67
C THR A 436 17.62 18.68 9.57
N GLU A 437 18.26 17.52 9.62
CA GLU A 437 19.55 17.29 10.28
C GLU A 437 20.57 16.86 9.20
N LEU A 438 21.83 17.30 9.32
CA LEU A 438 22.93 16.95 8.40
C LEU A 438 24.13 16.41 9.18
N TYR A 439 24.70 15.31 8.70
CA TYR A 439 25.85 14.64 9.29
C TYR A 439 26.94 14.34 8.26
N SER A 440 28.19 14.32 8.71
CA SER A 440 29.36 13.85 7.96
C SER A 440 29.83 12.51 8.52
N LEU A 441 29.39 11.40 7.92
CA LEU A 441 29.55 10.05 8.47
C LEU A 441 31.00 9.57 8.61
N VAL A 442 31.93 10.15 7.84
CA VAL A 442 33.37 9.86 7.99
C VAL A 442 33.95 10.45 9.28
N LYS A 443 33.42 11.59 9.75
CA LYS A 443 33.88 12.29 10.95
C LYS A 443 33.04 11.97 12.18
N ASP A 444 31.75 11.70 11.96
CA ASP A 444 30.73 11.50 12.97
C ASP A 444 29.81 10.32 12.56
N PRO A 445 30.30 9.06 12.63
CA PRO A 445 29.49 7.89 12.35
C PRO A 445 28.41 7.63 13.42
N SER A 446 28.50 8.30 14.58
CA SER A 446 27.50 8.25 15.64
C SER A 446 26.40 9.30 15.47
N GLU A 447 26.45 10.18 14.46
CA GLU A 447 25.44 11.22 14.20
C GLU A 447 25.09 12.04 15.45
N GLU A 448 26.10 12.37 16.26
CA GLU A 448 25.93 13.12 17.50
C GLU A 448 25.81 14.62 17.25
N LYS A 449 26.46 15.14 16.20
CA LYS A 449 26.56 16.56 15.93
C LYS A 449 25.86 16.92 14.62
N ASP A 450 24.67 17.50 14.72
CA ASP A 450 24.02 18.14 13.58
C ASP A 450 24.84 19.36 13.12
N ILE A 451 25.23 19.36 11.85
CA ILE A 451 25.99 20.42 11.19
C ILE A 451 25.18 21.12 10.09
N SER A 452 23.85 20.97 10.08
CA SER A 452 22.93 21.58 9.11
C SER A 452 23.11 23.11 8.98
N ASP A 453 23.19 23.82 10.11
CA ASP A 453 23.42 25.28 10.15
C ASP A 453 24.78 25.72 9.59
N GLN A 454 25.79 24.84 9.64
CA GLN A 454 27.14 25.13 9.14
C GLN A 454 27.26 24.92 7.62
N TYR A 455 26.39 24.09 7.02
CA TYR A 455 26.44 23.74 5.60
C TYR A 455 25.06 23.87 4.90
N PRO A 456 24.43 25.05 4.91
CA PRO A 456 23.08 25.24 4.36
C PRO A 456 22.97 24.89 2.87
N ASN A 457 24.02 25.16 2.08
CA ASN A 457 24.03 24.79 0.66
C ASN A 457 24.01 23.26 0.44
N LYS A 458 24.67 22.50 1.32
CA LYS A 458 24.65 21.03 1.26
C LYS A 458 23.28 20.47 1.66
N VAL A 459 22.62 21.10 2.64
CA VAL A 459 21.22 20.78 3.00
C VAL A 459 20.30 20.98 1.80
N ILE A 460 20.39 22.12 1.11
CA ILE A 460 19.57 22.42 -0.07
C ILE A 460 19.82 21.39 -1.19
N GLU A 461 21.08 21.07 -1.47
CA GLU A 461 21.46 20.09 -2.49
C GLU A 461 20.87 18.70 -2.20
N LEU A 462 21.08 18.18 -0.99
CA LEU A 462 20.62 16.86 -0.60
C LEU A 462 19.09 16.79 -0.50
N LYS A 463 18.45 17.85 0.01
CA LYS A 463 16.98 17.93 0.05
C LYS A 463 16.37 17.91 -1.36
N LYS A 464 17.01 18.59 -2.32
CA LYS A 464 16.60 18.54 -3.74
C LYS A 464 16.75 17.12 -4.32
N LYS A 465 17.87 16.44 -4.04
CA LYS A 465 18.09 15.04 -4.43
C LYS A 465 17.03 14.10 -3.84
N LEU A 466 16.73 14.25 -2.54
CA LEU A 466 15.71 13.45 -1.85
C LEU A 466 14.31 13.69 -2.45
N SER A 467 13.94 14.94 -2.71
CA SER A 467 12.65 15.26 -3.35
C SER A 467 12.55 14.68 -4.75
N ALA A 468 13.56 14.88 -5.59
CA ALA A 468 13.57 14.36 -6.96
C ALA A 468 13.52 12.83 -7.00
N TRP A 469 14.19 12.16 -6.05
CA TRP A 469 14.10 10.71 -5.91
C TRP A 469 12.69 10.26 -5.48
N ARG A 470 12.07 10.94 -4.50
CA ARG A 470 10.67 10.65 -4.08
C ARG A 470 9.71 10.75 -5.26
N ASP A 471 9.84 11.80 -6.07
CA ASP A 471 9.00 11.99 -7.25
C ASP A 471 9.20 10.86 -8.26
N ARG A 472 10.46 10.46 -8.52
CA ARG A 472 10.78 9.34 -9.43
C ARG A 472 10.19 8.01 -9.01
N VAL A 473 10.17 7.71 -7.70
CA VAL A 473 9.61 6.46 -7.17
C VAL A 473 8.14 6.59 -6.77
N SER A 474 7.50 7.73 -7.05
CA SER A 474 6.12 8.04 -6.66
C SER A 474 5.85 7.86 -5.15
N ALA A 475 6.82 8.24 -4.32
CA ALA A 475 6.75 8.08 -2.87
C ALA A 475 5.62 8.93 -2.27
N ARG A 476 4.79 8.29 -1.43
CA ARG A 476 3.61 8.91 -0.81
C ARG A 476 3.89 9.31 0.64
N ILE A 477 3.48 10.50 1.05
CA ILE A 477 3.63 10.98 2.44
C ILE A 477 2.23 11.16 3.02
N PRO A 478 1.68 10.16 3.73
CA PRO A 478 0.41 10.33 4.40
C PRO A 478 0.53 11.40 5.50
N SER A 479 -0.45 12.30 5.56
CA SER A 479 -0.58 13.20 6.70
C SER A 479 -0.98 12.44 7.96
N ALA A 480 -0.32 12.76 9.08
CA ALA A 480 -0.64 12.21 10.38
C ALA A 480 -2.04 12.66 10.86
N PRO A 481 -2.80 11.80 11.57
CA PRO A 481 -4.10 12.17 12.11
C PRO A 481 -4.02 13.40 13.04
N LEU A 482 -4.93 14.36 12.86
CA LEU A 482 -4.98 15.60 13.62
C LEU A 482 -5.96 15.54 14.80
N LEU A 483 -7.07 14.80 14.67
CA LEU A 483 -8.14 14.74 15.68
C LEU A 483 -8.33 13.33 16.25
N THR A 484 -7.84 12.30 15.55
CA THR A 484 -8.17 10.90 15.84
C THR A 484 -6.96 10.04 16.20
N ASP A 485 -7.21 9.02 17.03
CA ASP A 485 -6.30 7.88 17.22
C ASP A 485 -6.85 6.66 16.45
N LEU A 486 -6.00 5.98 15.69
CA LEU A 486 -6.36 4.77 14.93
C LEU A 486 -6.66 3.58 15.84
N ARG A 487 -7.74 2.82 15.53
CA ARG A 487 -8.09 1.54 16.16
C ARG A 487 -8.03 0.36 15.17
N LYS A 488 -9.17 -0.30 14.91
CA LYS A 488 -9.28 -1.51 14.08
C LYS A 488 -9.38 -1.10 12.61
N LEU A 489 -8.67 -1.82 11.74
CA LEU A 489 -8.89 -1.73 10.29
C LEU A 489 -10.30 -2.24 9.97
N TYR A 490 -11.12 -1.39 9.35
CA TYR A 490 -12.49 -1.74 8.94
C TYR A 490 -12.53 -2.28 7.51
N PHE A 491 -11.77 -1.65 6.62
CA PHE A 491 -11.61 -2.04 5.23
C PHE A 491 -10.31 -1.47 4.72
N ALA A 492 -9.56 -2.23 3.92
CA ALA A 492 -8.52 -1.65 3.11
C ALA A 492 -8.35 -2.38 1.79
N GLU A 493 -7.99 -1.63 0.77
CA GLU A 493 -7.73 -2.13 -0.56
C GLU A 493 -6.39 -1.61 -1.03
N HIS A 494 -5.56 -2.52 -1.49
CA HIS A 494 -4.28 -2.25 -2.12
C HIS A 494 -4.30 -3.06 -3.41
N PHE A 495 -4.39 -2.39 -4.57
CA PHE A 495 -4.74 -3.05 -5.84
C PHE A 495 -3.60 -3.89 -6.45
N SER A 496 -2.66 -4.33 -5.60
CA SER A 496 -1.57 -5.28 -5.87
C SER A 496 -2.06 -6.73 -6.11
N GLY A 497 -3.36 -6.90 -6.32
CA GLY A 497 -4.01 -8.16 -6.62
C GLY A 497 -5.44 -7.95 -7.14
N PRO A 498 -6.28 -9.00 -7.16
CA PRO A 498 -7.70 -8.82 -7.45
C PRO A 498 -8.34 -7.87 -6.44
N ALA A 499 -9.10 -6.89 -6.93
CA ALA A 499 -9.86 -6.01 -6.06
C ALA A 499 -10.85 -6.83 -5.22
N SER A 500 -11.01 -6.41 -3.97
CA SER A 500 -11.99 -6.86 -3.00
C SER A 500 -13.37 -7.04 -3.60
N GLU A 501 -14.03 -8.14 -3.25
CA GLU A 501 -15.44 -8.36 -3.59
C GLU A 501 -16.38 -7.35 -2.91
N ARG A 502 -15.92 -6.67 -1.85
CA ARG A 502 -16.65 -5.58 -1.19
C ARG A 502 -16.68 -4.32 -2.05
N LEU A 503 -15.76 -4.14 -3.00
CA LEU A 503 -15.82 -3.04 -3.95
C LEU A 503 -16.77 -3.39 -5.10
N TRP A 504 -17.72 -2.49 -5.33
CA TRP A 504 -18.63 -2.58 -6.47
C TRP A 504 -18.42 -1.41 -7.41
N TYR A 505 -18.20 -1.73 -8.68
CA TYR A 505 -18.11 -0.79 -9.79
C TYR A 505 -18.65 -1.44 -11.07
N ASN A 506 -19.01 -0.62 -12.06
CA ASN A 506 -19.42 -1.05 -13.40
C ASN A 506 -18.20 -1.14 -14.34
N GLY A 507 -18.40 -1.47 -15.62
CA GLY A 507 -17.31 -1.63 -16.62
C GLY A 507 -16.50 -0.38 -16.93
N ASP A 508 -16.81 0.73 -16.25
CA ASP A 508 -16.14 2.03 -16.34
C ASP A 508 -14.81 2.06 -15.57
N TRP A 509 -14.50 1.03 -14.79
CA TRP A 509 -13.33 0.94 -13.92
C TRP A 509 -12.55 -0.37 -14.14
N SER A 510 -11.24 -0.33 -13.89
CA SER A 510 -10.34 -1.47 -14.02
C SER A 510 -9.32 -1.47 -12.88
N ALA A 511 -9.12 -2.60 -12.22
CA ALA A 511 -8.06 -2.79 -11.21
C ALA A 511 -6.95 -3.67 -11.79
N GLU A 512 -5.83 -3.05 -12.16
CA GLU A 512 -4.67 -3.69 -12.81
C GLU A 512 -3.36 -3.03 -12.32
N ASN A 513 -2.28 -3.82 -12.23
CA ASN A 513 -0.92 -3.34 -11.92
C ASN A 513 -0.82 -2.47 -10.65
N GLY A 514 -1.44 -2.88 -9.54
CA GLY A 514 -1.37 -2.08 -8.31
C GLY A 514 -2.32 -0.88 -8.25
N VAL A 515 -3.17 -0.64 -9.26
CA VAL A 515 -3.96 0.59 -9.36
C VAL A 515 -5.40 0.32 -9.81
N LEU A 516 -6.36 1.05 -9.22
CA LEU A 516 -7.73 1.15 -9.72
C LEU A 516 -7.88 2.39 -10.59
N GLN A 517 -8.20 2.18 -11.87
CA GLN A 517 -8.28 3.25 -12.86
C GLN A 517 -9.67 3.39 -13.46
N ARG A 518 -10.10 4.65 -13.62
CA ARG A 518 -11.28 5.04 -14.40
C ARG A 518 -10.93 5.03 -15.90
N MET A 519 -11.72 4.31 -16.68
CA MET A 519 -11.56 4.23 -18.15
C MET A 519 -12.15 5.46 -18.86
N ASN A 520 -11.67 5.78 -20.06
CA ASN A 520 -12.14 6.94 -20.85
C ASN A 520 -13.48 6.72 -21.60
N THR A 521 -14.22 5.66 -21.29
CA THR A 521 -15.39 5.21 -22.07
C THR A 521 -16.73 5.31 -21.34
N GLY A 522 -16.75 5.83 -20.11
CA GLY A 522 -17.97 5.77 -19.29
C GLY A 522 -18.85 7.02 -19.28
N THR A 523 -19.89 6.98 -18.45
CA THR A 523 -20.87 8.06 -18.29
C THR A 523 -20.34 9.28 -17.49
N GLU A 524 -21.06 10.41 -17.52
CA GLU A 524 -20.64 11.68 -16.89
C GLU A 524 -20.24 11.59 -15.41
N ASN A 525 -20.77 10.63 -14.66
CA ASN A 525 -20.43 10.42 -13.26
C ASN A 525 -20.49 8.93 -12.93
N THR A 526 -19.34 8.35 -12.65
CA THR A 526 -19.26 6.93 -12.27
C THR A 526 -18.82 6.83 -10.83
N ARG A 527 -19.20 5.73 -10.17
CA ARG A 527 -18.95 5.53 -8.76
C ARG A 527 -18.41 4.15 -8.50
N ILE A 528 -17.51 4.09 -7.54
CA ILE A 528 -17.09 2.85 -6.89
C ILE A 528 -17.64 2.89 -5.47
N PHE A 529 -18.32 1.84 -5.06
CA PHE A 529 -18.99 1.75 -3.77
C PHE A 529 -18.38 0.65 -2.94
N LEU A 530 -18.30 0.89 -1.62
CA LEU A 530 -18.04 -0.17 -0.67
C LEU A 530 -19.37 -0.81 -0.24
N ARG A 531 -19.49 -2.13 -0.41
CA ARG A 531 -20.62 -2.91 0.09
C ARG A 531 -20.55 -3.05 1.61
N ASP A 532 -21.73 -3.07 2.21
CA ASP A 532 -21.93 -3.31 3.64
C ASP A 532 -21.11 -2.37 4.53
N ALA A 533 -20.92 -1.12 4.08
CA ALA A 533 -20.33 -0.05 4.89
C ALA A 533 -21.18 0.14 6.16
N ALA A 534 -20.54 0.18 7.33
CA ALA A 534 -21.17 0.47 8.63
C ALA A 534 -20.09 0.91 9.62
N TYR A 535 -19.97 2.23 9.83
CA TYR A 535 -18.98 2.81 10.76
C TYR A 535 -19.36 4.24 11.19
N ASP A 536 -18.97 4.60 12.41
CA ASP A 536 -19.18 5.93 12.99
C ASP A 536 -17.89 6.77 12.86
N ASP A 537 -17.14 6.91 13.96
CA ASP A 537 -15.85 7.57 14.01
C ASP A 537 -14.82 6.80 13.20
N VAL A 538 -14.22 7.47 12.23
CA VAL A 538 -13.41 6.82 11.21
C VAL A 538 -12.33 7.75 10.69
N LEU A 539 -11.17 7.17 10.37
CA LEU A 539 -10.17 7.78 9.51
C LEU A 539 -10.19 7.04 8.18
N ILE A 540 -10.40 7.80 7.11
CA ILE A 540 -10.36 7.32 5.73
C ILE A 540 -9.10 7.88 5.09
N ARG A 541 -8.26 7.01 4.53
CA ARG A 541 -7.08 7.39 3.77
C ARG A 541 -7.17 6.77 2.38
N PHE A 542 -6.74 7.49 1.36
CA PHE A 542 -6.68 6.94 0.01
C PHE A 542 -5.67 7.72 -0.81
N ASP A 543 -5.05 7.00 -1.73
CA ASP A 543 -4.14 7.57 -2.70
C ASP A 543 -4.88 7.81 -4.00
N PHE A 544 -4.61 8.94 -4.65
CA PHE A 544 -5.26 9.31 -5.90
C PHE A 544 -4.30 10.06 -6.83
N GLN A 545 -4.60 9.95 -8.13
CA GLN A 545 -3.96 10.69 -9.21
C GLN A 545 -5.07 11.22 -10.13
N PHE A 546 -5.00 12.50 -10.50
CA PHE A 546 -6.04 13.15 -11.30
C PHE A 546 -6.08 12.67 -12.74
N GLN A 547 -4.92 12.44 -13.37
CA GLN A 547 -4.81 12.22 -14.81
C GLN A 547 -5.60 13.29 -15.59
N ASP A 548 -6.61 12.91 -16.37
CA ASP A 548 -7.44 13.85 -17.13
C ASP A 548 -8.65 14.38 -16.36
N SER A 549 -8.93 13.84 -15.16
CA SER A 549 -10.05 14.26 -14.33
C SER A 549 -9.89 15.68 -13.80
N LYS A 550 -11.04 16.34 -13.61
CA LYS A 550 -11.17 17.67 -12.99
C LYS A 550 -11.89 17.60 -11.65
N ASP A 551 -12.40 16.43 -11.27
CA ASP A 551 -13.25 16.26 -10.08
C ASP A 551 -13.17 14.84 -9.53
N ILE A 552 -12.59 14.73 -8.35
CA ILE A 552 -12.64 13.52 -7.53
C ILE A 552 -13.47 13.85 -6.29
N ARG A 553 -14.38 12.95 -5.91
CA ARG A 553 -15.19 13.12 -4.70
C ARG A 553 -15.16 11.87 -3.84
N LEU A 554 -14.84 12.04 -2.56
CA LEU A 554 -15.16 11.07 -1.53
C LEU A 554 -16.57 11.37 -1.00
N VAL A 555 -17.44 10.38 -1.02
CA VAL A 555 -18.85 10.51 -0.64
C VAL A 555 -19.17 9.53 0.49
N THR A 556 -19.65 10.04 1.64
CA THR A 556 -20.11 9.21 2.76
C THR A 556 -21.50 9.61 3.21
N GLY A 557 -22.25 8.70 3.84
CA GLY A 557 -23.58 9.02 4.40
C GLY A 557 -24.34 7.82 4.95
N SER A 558 -25.65 7.98 5.14
CA SER A 558 -26.51 6.98 5.82
C SER A 558 -27.66 6.51 4.92
N HIS A 559 -28.06 5.24 5.04
CA HIS A 559 -29.28 4.67 4.46
C HIS A 559 -29.45 4.92 2.94
N GLY A 560 -28.37 4.76 2.17
CA GLY A 560 -28.38 4.98 0.71
C GLY A 560 -28.42 6.45 0.29
N HIS A 561 -28.30 7.39 1.23
CA HIS A 561 -28.11 8.82 1.01
C HIS A 561 -26.69 9.23 1.40
N TYR A 562 -26.16 10.27 0.76
CA TYR A 562 -24.90 10.86 1.14
C TYR A 562 -25.14 12.05 2.08
N ASN A 563 -24.32 12.19 3.10
CA ASN A 563 -24.41 13.23 4.12
C ASN A 563 -23.20 14.17 4.05
N ALA A 564 -22.03 13.65 3.66
CA ALA A 564 -20.78 14.40 3.55
C ALA A 564 -20.09 14.08 2.22
N ILE A 565 -19.52 15.12 1.61
CA ILE A 565 -18.72 15.04 0.40
C ILE A 565 -17.44 15.82 0.61
N VAL A 566 -16.30 15.18 0.36
CA VAL A 566 -15.02 15.87 0.15
C VAL A 566 -14.84 16.01 -1.36
N HIS A 567 -14.86 17.25 -1.84
CA HIS A 567 -14.61 17.58 -3.24
C HIS A 567 -13.14 17.89 -3.44
N ILE A 568 -12.51 17.26 -4.40
CA ILE A 568 -11.09 17.45 -4.75
C ILE A 568 -11.05 17.88 -6.22
N ARG A 569 -10.61 19.12 -6.47
CA ARG A 569 -10.41 19.73 -7.77
C ARG A 569 -8.93 19.96 -8.00
N ARG A 570 -8.52 20.24 -9.24
CA ARG A 570 -7.12 20.49 -9.58
C ARG A 570 -6.49 21.69 -8.86
N ASP A 571 -7.30 22.65 -8.44
CA ASP A 571 -6.86 23.93 -7.86
C ASP A 571 -7.28 24.12 -6.38
N HIS A 572 -8.16 23.26 -5.85
CA HIS A 572 -8.62 23.32 -4.46
C HIS A 572 -9.37 22.05 -4.04
N PHE A 573 -9.57 21.88 -2.73
CA PHE A 573 -10.49 20.91 -2.18
C PHE A 573 -11.34 21.50 -1.06
N TYR A 574 -12.54 20.97 -0.84
CA TYR A 574 -13.50 21.49 0.13
C TYR A 574 -14.48 20.44 0.64
N ILE A 575 -15.11 20.73 1.77
CA ILE A 575 -16.13 19.85 2.35
C ILE A 575 -17.53 20.43 2.12
N GLN A 576 -18.46 19.55 1.78
CA GLN A 576 -19.86 19.87 1.69
C GLN A 576 -20.69 18.83 2.43
N THR A 577 -21.55 19.28 3.36
CA THR A 577 -22.62 18.45 3.89
C THR A 577 -23.86 18.58 3.01
N ALA A 578 -24.61 17.49 2.91
CA ALA A 578 -25.73 17.35 1.99
C ALA A 578 -27.08 17.58 2.64
N LYS A 579 -28.10 17.83 1.80
CA LYS A 579 -29.49 17.80 2.25
C LYS A 579 -29.88 16.37 2.63
N ASP A 580 -30.41 16.21 3.85
CA ASP A 580 -30.85 14.92 4.37
C ASP A 580 -32.23 15.06 4.99
N SER A 581 -33.20 14.35 4.43
CA SER A 581 -34.62 14.40 4.84
C SER A 581 -34.92 13.69 6.17
N SER A 582 -33.97 12.95 6.74
CA SER A 582 -34.14 12.36 8.07
C SER A 582 -33.99 13.39 9.20
N GLY A 583 -33.56 14.61 8.89
CA GLY A 583 -33.45 15.71 9.83
C GLY A 583 -33.64 17.07 9.17
N PRO A 584 -33.46 18.17 9.92
CA PRO A 584 -33.62 19.53 9.43
C PRO A 584 -32.46 20.02 8.54
N TYR A 585 -31.74 19.13 7.84
CA TYR A 585 -30.45 19.46 7.23
C TYR A 585 -30.56 19.84 5.74
N PHE A 586 -29.96 20.97 5.38
CA PHE A 586 -29.77 21.43 4.02
C PHE A 586 -28.31 21.31 3.60
N SER A 587 -28.04 21.55 2.31
CA SER A 587 -26.67 21.57 1.81
C SER A 587 -25.89 22.69 2.47
N TYR A 588 -24.64 22.43 2.87
CA TYR A 588 -23.76 23.43 3.46
C TYR A 588 -22.33 23.21 2.97
N ARG A 589 -21.69 24.24 2.41
CA ARG A 589 -20.28 24.20 2.03
C ARG A 589 -19.45 24.78 3.18
N HIS A 590 -18.57 23.97 3.73
CA HIS A 590 -17.72 24.33 4.88
C HIS A 590 -16.45 25.05 4.39
N SER A 591 -15.30 24.81 5.02
CA SER A 591 -14.07 25.42 4.56
C SER A 591 -13.51 24.73 3.31
N GLU A 592 -12.53 25.40 2.72
CA GLU A 592 -11.82 24.95 1.53
C GLU A 592 -10.34 25.35 1.59
N CYS A 593 -9.53 24.64 0.83
CA CYS A 593 -8.10 24.84 0.76
C CYS A 593 -7.67 24.87 -0.70
N SER A 594 -6.98 25.94 -1.10
CA SER A 594 -6.34 26.05 -2.41
C SER A 594 -5.11 25.14 -2.45
N TYR A 595 -4.98 24.36 -3.52
CA TYR A 595 -3.83 23.49 -3.76
C TYR A 595 -3.71 23.19 -5.25
N ASP A 596 -2.53 23.35 -5.83
CA ASP A 596 -2.28 23.09 -7.26
C ASP A 596 -1.79 21.64 -7.43
N PHE A 597 -2.69 20.77 -7.86
CA PHE A 597 -2.41 19.35 -8.06
C PHE A 597 -1.79 19.12 -9.44
N ASP A 598 -0.59 18.55 -9.46
CA ASP A 598 0.01 17.96 -10.66
C ASP A 598 -0.83 16.72 -11.06
N PRO A 599 -1.45 16.71 -12.25
CA PRO A 599 -2.35 15.63 -12.62
C PRO A 599 -1.69 14.25 -12.68
N ASP A 600 -0.39 14.19 -12.94
CA ASP A 600 0.36 12.95 -13.10
C ASP A 600 1.06 12.52 -11.80
N ARG A 601 0.89 13.25 -10.70
CA ARG A 601 1.45 12.92 -9.40
C ARG A 601 0.45 12.17 -8.52
N TRP A 602 0.96 11.21 -7.74
CA TRP A 602 0.21 10.56 -6.66
C TRP A 602 0.15 11.44 -5.40
N TYR A 603 -1.05 11.55 -4.83
CA TYR A 603 -1.32 12.24 -3.57
C TYR A 603 -2.04 11.32 -2.60
N THR A 604 -1.81 11.54 -1.30
CA THR A 604 -2.56 10.88 -0.23
C THR A 604 -3.49 11.88 0.44
N MET A 605 -4.78 11.59 0.50
CA MET A 605 -5.74 12.37 1.28
C MET A 605 -6.09 11.61 2.57
N THR A 606 -6.01 12.28 3.71
CA THR A 606 -6.51 11.78 4.99
C THR A 606 -7.80 12.52 5.35
N VAL A 607 -8.87 11.78 5.64
CA VAL A 607 -10.19 12.31 6.01
C VAL A 607 -10.60 11.71 7.35
N GLU A 608 -10.70 12.55 8.37
CA GLU A 608 -11.05 12.15 9.73
C GLU A 608 -12.48 12.57 10.04
N PHE A 609 -13.26 11.64 10.58
CA PHE A 609 -14.57 11.87 11.15
C PHE A 609 -14.53 11.50 12.63
N ILE A 610 -14.95 12.43 13.48
CA ILE A 610 -15.04 12.23 14.93
C ILE A 610 -16.16 13.09 15.49
N ASP A 611 -17.16 12.47 16.10
CA ASP A 611 -18.40 13.14 16.52
C ASP A 611 -19.05 13.93 15.34
N ASP A 612 -19.23 15.24 15.51
CA ASP A 612 -19.77 16.20 14.54
C ASP A 612 -18.69 16.91 13.71
N GLN A 613 -17.44 16.45 13.79
CA GLN A 613 -16.28 17.03 13.10
C GLN A 613 -15.88 16.20 11.88
N LEU A 614 -15.47 16.90 10.81
CA LEU A 614 -14.79 16.32 9.66
C LEU A 614 -13.60 17.20 9.29
N VAL A 615 -12.41 16.62 9.17
CA VAL A 615 -11.24 17.28 8.56
C VAL A 615 -10.71 16.44 7.40
N ALA A 616 -10.52 17.05 6.24
CA ALA A 616 -9.87 16.46 5.08
C ALA A 616 -8.56 17.20 4.83
N HIS A 617 -7.44 16.49 4.69
CA HIS A 617 -6.12 17.11 4.60
C HIS A 617 -5.13 16.29 3.79
N LEU A 618 -4.25 17.00 3.07
CA LEU A 618 -3.12 16.45 2.31
C LEU A 618 -1.87 16.36 3.18
N ASP A 619 -1.70 17.37 4.03
CA ASP A 619 -0.63 17.52 5.00
C ASP A 619 -1.13 18.35 6.19
N ARG A 620 -0.23 18.69 7.11
CA ARG A 620 -0.56 19.43 8.34
C ARG A 620 -1.08 20.85 8.09
N ASP A 621 -0.78 21.43 6.93
CA ASP A 621 -1.02 22.83 6.59
C ASP A 621 -2.12 23.01 5.53
N HIS A 622 -2.32 22.03 4.65
CA HIS A 622 -3.35 22.05 3.62
C HIS A 622 -4.54 21.18 4.05
N LEU A 623 -5.57 21.83 4.60
CA LEU A 623 -6.76 21.15 5.13
C LEU A 623 -8.06 21.90 4.87
N ALA A 624 -9.15 21.15 4.77
CA ALA A 624 -10.53 21.60 4.85
C ALA A 624 -11.17 21.00 6.10
N TYR A 625 -12.02 21.76 6.78
CA TYR A 625 -12.67 21.40 8.03
C TYR A 625 -14.15 21.75 8.02
N ALA A 626 -14.94 20.89 8.64
CA ALA A 626 -16.38 21.04 8.83
C ALA A 626 -16.77 20.65 10.25
N ASN A 627 -17.71 21.42 10.81
CA ASN A 627 -18.42 21.10 12.03
C ASN A 627 -19.92 21.16 11.72
N HIS A 628 -20.60 20.02 11.77
CA HIS A 628 -22.02 19.96 11.44
C HIS A 628 -22.70 18.76 12.12
N PRO A 629 -23.90 18.93 12.74
CA PRO A 629 -24.57 17.84 13.44
C PRO A 629 -24.86 16.60 12.57
N ILE A 630 -25.08 16.78 11.26
CA ILE A 630 -25.28 15.66 10.32
C ILE A 630 -24.08 14.71 10.22
N LEU A 631 -22.88 15.16 10.60
CA LEU A 631 -21.66 14.36 10.59
C LEU A 631 -21.63 13.35 11.73
N ASN A 632 -22.38 13.60 12.82
CA ASN A 632 -22.53 12.67 13.94
C ASN A 632 -23.64 11.64 13.62
N LYS A 633 -23.43 10.87 12.56
CA LYS A 633 -24.31 9.79 12.11
C LYS A 633 -23.48 8.60 11.66
N GLU A 634 -24.03 7.40 11.87
CA GLU A 634 -23.50 6.18 11.30
C GLU A 634 -23.46 6.26 9.78
N ARG A 635 -22.31 5.92 9.22
CA ARG A 635 -22.06 5.89 7.78
C ARG A 635 -22.33 4.48 7.28
N THR A 636 -23.38 4.34 6.49
CA THR A 636 -23.74 3.11 5.76
C THR A 636 -23.58 3.23 4.25
N TYR A 637 -22.96 4.32 3.81
CA TYR A 637 -22.66 4.60 2.41
C TYR A 637 -21.24 5.13 2.29
N PHE A 638 -20.48 4.56 1.37
CA PHE A 638 -19.15 5.02 0.95
C PHE A 638 -19.04 4.90 -0.56
N ALA A 639 -18.57 5.96 -1.21
CA ALA A 639 -18.19 5.89 -2.61
C ALA A 639 -17.11 6.89 -2.99
N PHE A 640 -16.27 6.51 -3.95
CA PHE A 640 -15.57 7.48 -4.79
C PHE A 640 -16.42 7.80 -6.01
N GLN A 641 -16.52 9.08 -6.36
CA GLN A 641 -17.16 9.54 -7.59
C GLN A 641 -16.16 10.37 -8.40
N VAL A 642 -16.05 10.05 -9.68
CA VAL A 642 -15.20 10.76 -10.64
C VAL A 642 -16.06 11.21 -11.82
N ASP A 643 -15.64 12.30 -12.47
CA ASP A 643 -16.21 12.77 -13.73
C ASP A 643 -15.99 11.77 -14.89
N ASP A 644 -16.24 12.22 -16.13
CA ASP A 644 -16.15 11.37 -17.32
C ASP A 644 -14.71 11.04 -17.75
N LYS A 645 -13.71 11.52 -17.02
CA LYS A 645 -12.29 11.42 -17.39
C LYS A 645 -11.53 10.41 -16.54
N PRO A 646 -10.41 9.88 -17.05
CA PRO A 646 -9.49 9.06 -16.28
C PRO A 646 -9.04 9.69 -14.97
N ALA A 647 -8.98 8.86 -13.94
CA ALA A 647 -8.39 9.11 -12.62
C ALA A 647 -7.98 7.75 -12.06
N ALA A 648 -7.00 7.74 -11.15
CA ALA A 648 -6.50 6.53 -10.53
C ALA A 648 -6.58 6.61 -9.00
N PHE A 649 -6.79 5.46 -8.36
CA PHE A 649 -6.86 5.27 -6.92
C PHE A 649 -6.03 4.08 -6.49
N ASP A 650 -5.48 4.16 -5.28
CA ASP A 650 -4.82 3.04 -4.62
C ASP A 650 -4.86 3.21 -3.09
N ASN A 651 -4.46 2.17 -2.36
CA ASN A 651 -4.25 2.18 -0.90
C ASN A 651 -5.42 2.82 -0.13
N ILE A 652 -6.64 2.39 -0.44
CA ILE A 652 -7.84 2.85 0.23
C ILE A 652 -7.85 2.19 1.60
N GLN A 653 -7.95 2.97 2.68
CA GLN A 653 -8.00 2.48 4.04
C GLN A 653 -9.14 3.17 4.79
N ILE A 654 -9.92 2.38 5.51
CA ILE A 654 -10.97 2.84 6.41
C ILE A 654 -10.64 2.22 7.76
N LEU A 655 -10.24 3.06 8.72
CA LEU A 655 -9.86 2.65 10.06
C LEU A 655 -10.85 3.22 11.06
N GLN A 656 -11.38 2.38 11.95
CA GLN A 656 -12.12 2.88 13.10
C GLN A 656 -11.23 3.83 13.88
N ALA A 657 -11.81 4.93 14.32
CA ALA A 657 -11.12 5.97 15.07
C ALA A 657 -11.66 6.08 16.48
N ARG A 658 -10.91 6.76 17.34
CA ARG A 658 -11.41 7.36 18.56
C ARG A 658 -10.87 8.78 18.68
N LYS A 659 -11.49 9.59 19.52
CA LYS A 659 -10.98 10.91 19.88
C LYS A 659 -9.53 10.82 20.40
N SER A 660 -8.63 11.59 19.81
CA SER A 660 -7.23 11.63 20.25
C SER A 660 -7.11 12.31 21.62
N PRO A 661 -6.17 11.90 22.50
CA PRO A 661 -5.82 12.67 23.69
C PRO A 661 -5.38 14.11 23.40
N LYS A 662 -4.93 14.40 22.16
CA LYS A 662 -4.54 15.73 21.68
C LYS A 662 -5.65 16.46 20.92
N PHE A 663 -6.91 16.03 21.06
CA PHE A 663 -8.03 16.56 20.29
C PHE A 663 -8.14 18.09 20.34
N GLU A 664 -8.07 18.69 21.54
CA GLU A 664 -8.22 20.15 21.70
C GLU A 664 -7.07 20.93 21.04
N SER A 665 -5.83 20.44 21.15
CA SER A 665 -4.70 21.10 20.50
C SER A 665 -4.72 20.91 18.98
N GLY A 666 -5.13 19.73 18.51
CA GLY A 666 -5.38 19.46 17.09
C GLY A 666 -6.45 20.39 16.52
N LEU A 667 -7.56 20.57 17.25
CA LEU A 667 -8.63 21.49 16.88
C LEU A 667 -8.17 22.95 16.88
N GLY A 668 -7.35 23.34 17.86
CA GLY A 668 -6.69 24.65 17.90
C GLY A 668 -5.81 24.92 16.67
N HIS A 669 -5.01 23.93 16.27
CA HIS A 669 -4.19 23.97 15.05
C HIS A 669 -5.06 24.07 13.78
N ILE A 670 -6.10 23.25 13.67
CA ILE A 670 -7.03 23.31 12.52
C ILE A 670 -7.64 24.71 12.40
N LYS A 671 -8.12 25.28 13.51
CA LYS A 671 -8.74 26.61 13.51
C LYS A 671 -7.75 27.73 13.13
N SER A 672 -6.46 27.59 13.43
CA SER A 672 -5.44 28.58 13.02
C SER A 672 -5.06 28.48 11.54
N ILE A 673 -5.29 27.32 10.91
CA ILE A 673 -4.86 27.03 9.53
C ILE A 673 -6.01 27.04 8.51
N VAL A 674 -7.26 26.79 8.92
CA VAL A 674 -8.41 26.53 8.02
C VAL A 674 -8.67 27.60 6.94
N ASN A 675 -8.17 28.83 7.11
CA ASN A 675 -8.27 29.93 6.15
C ASN A 675 -6.91 30.43 5.62
N LYS A 676 -5.82 29.69 5.84
CA LYS A 676 -4.45 30.05 5.43
C LYS A 676 -4.29 30.04 3.90
N TYR A 677 -4.98 29.12 3.22
CA TYR A 677 -4.93 28.95 1.76
C TYR A 677 -6.33 29.08 1.14
N PRO A 678 -6.92 30.28 1.06
CA PRO A 678 -8.28 30.45 0.56
C PRO A 678 -8.37 30.32 -0.97
N PHE A 679 -9.41 29.65 -1.46
CA PHE A 679 -9.71 29.62 -2.89
C PHE A 679 -10.58 30.82 -3.31
N LYS A 680 -10.10 31.59 -4.29
CA LYS A 680 -10.81 32.76 -4.83
C LYS A 680 -11.90 32.33 -5.82
N LYS A 681 -13.16 32.54 -5.43
CA LYS A 681 -14.33 32.15 -6.23
C LYS A 681 -14.78 33.28 -7.14
N PRO A 682 -15.43 32.98 -8.27
CA PRO A 682 -16.25 33.95 -8.97
C PRO A 682 -17.35 34.51 -8.06
N LEU A 683 -17.60 35.82 -8.14
CA LEU A 683 -18.57 36.53 -7.30
C LEU A 683 -19.95 35.85 -7.24
N LYS A 684 -20.44 35.37 -8.38
CA LYS A 684 -21.73 34.66 -8.46
C LYS A 684 -21.71 33.36 -7.64
N GLN A 685 -20.62 32.60 -7.69
CA GLN A 685 -20.50 31.36 -6.94
C GLN A 685 -20.42 31.64 -5.44
N GLU A 686 -19.67 32.67 -5.03
CA GLU A 686 -19.58 33.09 -3.64
C GLU A 686 -20.95 33.49 -3.07
N TYR A 687 -21.73 34.27 -3.83
CA TYR A 687 -23.10 34.62 -3.49
C TYR A 687 -24.00 33.39 -3.28
N GLU A 688 -24.02 32.45 -4.23
CA GLU A 688 -24.89 31.26 -4.15
C GLU A 688 -24.50 30.35 -2.97
N ILE A 689 -23.20 30.19 -2.71
CA ILE A 689 -22.70 29.44 -1.55
C ILE A 689 -23.12 30.13 -0.26
N ARG A 690 -22.87 31.44 -0.12
CA ARG A 690 -23.22 32.19 1.10
C ARG A 690 -24.72 32.16 1.36
N LYS A 691 -25.53 32.32 0.32
CA LYS A 691 -27.00 32.22 0.40
C LYS A 691 -27.45 30.85 0.91
N THR A 692 -26.88 29.79 0.36
CA THR A 692 -27.19 28.40 0.75
C THR A 692 -26.79 28.13 2.20
N ASN A 693 -25.58 28.54 2.58
CA ASN A 693 -25.09 28.40 3.95
C ASN A 693 -25.90 29.22 4.95
N ALA A 694 -26.28 30.46 4.61
CA ALA A 694 -27.13 31.29 5.45
C ALA A 694 -28.50 30.63 5.68
N HIS A 695 -29.10 30.07 4.61
CA HIS A 695 -30.36 29.33 4.74
C HIS A 695 -30.26 28.18 5.75
N GLU A 696 -29.26 27.31 5.65
CA GLU A 696 -29.05 26.24 6.64
C GLU A 696 -28.78 26.82 8.05
N TRP A 697 -27.87 27.78 8.17
CA TRP A 697 -27.44 28.32 9.46
C TRP A 697 -28.60 28.92 10.24
N PHE A 698 -29.39 29.77 9.58
CA PHE A 698 -30.58 30.39 10.18
C PHE A 698 -31.69 29.36 10.39
N TYR A 699 -31.86 28.38 9.50
CA TYR A 699 -32.86 27.33 9.70
C TYR A 699 -32.55 26.50 10.94
N GLN A 700 -31.29 26.18 11.22
CA GLN A 700 -30.94 25.43 12.44
C GLN A 700 -31.13 26.24 13.73
N ARG A 701 -30.94 27.56 13.68
CA ARG A 701 -30.75 28.38 14.88
C ARG A 701 -31.87 29.37 15.19
N GLN A 702 -32.63 29.78 14.17
CA GLN A 702 -33.66 30.81 14.31
C GLN A 702 -35.06 30.24 14.04
N GLU A 703 -35.94 30.33 15.04
CA GLU A 703 -37.32 29.90 14.92
C GLU A 703 -38.12 30.75 13.91
N GLU A 704 -37.90 32.06 13.91
CA GLU A 704 -38.54 32.99 12.98
C GLU A 704 -38.26 32.59 11.52
N TYR A 705 -36.99 32.36 11.16
CA TYR A 705 -36.65 31.93 9.81
C TYR A 705 -37.24 30.56 9.45
N ARG A 706 -37.21 29.59 10.38
CA ARG A 706 -37.86 28.29 10.17
C ARG A 706 -39.34 28.43 9.85
N SER A 707 -40.04 29.35 10.50
CA SER A 707 -41.47 29.61 10.23
C SER A 707 -41.71 30.12 8.80
N LEU A 708 -40.83 30.99 8.29
CA LEU A 708 -40.89 31.51 6.92
C LEU A 708 -40.65 30.39 5.90
N VAL A 709 -39.65 29.52 6.14
CA VAL A 709 -39.37 28.36 5.29
C VAL A 709 -40.56 27.39 5.27
N LYS A 710 -41.10 27.03 6.44
CA LYS A 710 -42.30 26.18 6.55
C LYS A 710 -43.47 26.76 5.77
N LYS A 711 -43.67 28.08 5.81
CA LYS A 711 -44.75 28.74 5.08
C LYS A 711 -44.62 28.56 3.56
N VAL A 712 -43.40 28.63 3.03
CA VAL A 712 -43.13 28.36 1.61
C VAL A 712 -43.38 26.90 1.28
N GLU A 713 -42.93 25.97 2.12
CA GLU A 713 -43.15 24.53 1.93
C GLU A 713 -44.63 24.14 1.95
N GLU A 714 -45.42 24.69 2.88
CA GLU A 714 -46.88 24.50 2.92
C GLU A 714 -47.56 24.96 1.64
N LEU A 715 -47.16 26.12 1.10
CA LEU A 715 -47.72 26.66 -0.14
C LEU A 715 -47.27 25.84 -1.36
N ASP A 716 -46.02 25.36 -1.38
CA ASP A 716 -45.52 24.43 -2.40
C ASP A 716 -46.32 23.10 -2.38
N GLN A 717 -46.62 22.58 -1.19
CA GLN A 717 -47.40 21.36 -1.01
C GLN A 717 -48.86 21.56 -1.45
N LYS A 718 -49.52 22.64 -1.04
CA LYS A 718 -50.89 22.99 -1.50
C LYS A 718 -50.98 23.10 -3.02
N ARG A 719 -49.96 23.68 -3.67
CA ARG A 719 -49.89 23.74 -5.14
C ARG A 719 -49.78 22.36 -5.78
N LYS A 720 -48.95 21.47 -5.22
CA LYS A 720 -48.81 20.08 -5.67
C LYS A 720 -50.11 19.28 -5.52
N GLU A 721 -50.78 19.41 -4.37
CA GLU A 721 -52.04 18.71 -4.10
C GLU A 721 -53.18 19.19 -5.01
N ARG A 722 -53.27 20.50 -5.25
CA ARG A 722 -54.33 21.09 -6.08
C ARG A 722 -54.10 20.91 -7.57
N PHE A 723 -52.83 20.85 -8.01
CA PHE A 723 -52.45 20.74 -9.42
C PHE A 723 -51.41 19.62 -9.66
N PRO A 724 -51.74 18.36 -9.32
CA PRO A 724 -50.77 17.27 -9.28
C PRO A 724 -50.17 16.92 -10.66
N SER A 725 -50.87 17.19 -11.77
CA SER A 725 -50.33 16.95 -13.11
C SER A 725 -49.25 17.97 -13.49
N ALA A 726 -49.37 19.21 -13.04
CA ALA A 726 -48.45 20.30 -13.34
C ALA A 726 -47.12 20.17 -12.57
N PHE A 727 -47.16 19.63 -11.35
CA PHE A 727 -46.01 19.53 -10.46
C PHE A 727 -45.36 18.14 -10.38
N ARG A 728 -45.68 17.22 -11.31
CA ARG A 728 -44.99 15.91 -11.36
C ARG A 728 -43.48 16.11 -11.55
N SER A 729 -42.70 15.44 -10.73
CA SER A 729 -41.26 15.43 -10.82
C SER A 729 -40.79 14.56 -12.00
N HIS A 730 -39.58 14.87 -12.49
CA HIS A 730 -38.90 14.05 -13.48
C HIS A 730 -38.76 12.59 -13.01
N LYS A 731 -38.45 12.41 -11.71
CA LYS A 731 -38.27 11.10 -11.05
C LYS A 731 -39.56 10.28 -11.03
N GLU A 732 -40.71 10.89 -10.74
CA GLU A 732 -42.00 10.18 -10.74
C GLU A 732 -42.39 9.68 -12.13
N LEU A 733 -42.15 10.48 -13.17
CA LEU A 733 -42.44 10.08 -14.55
C LEU A 733 -41.52 8.94 -15.01
N LYS A 734 -40.22 9.00 -14.68
CA LYS A 734 -39.29 7.86 -14.89
C LYS A 734 -39.69 6.62 -14.09
N LYS A 735 -40.13 6.76 -12.83
CA LYS A 735 -40.59 5.64 -11.99
C LYS A 735 -41.81 4.95 -12.62
N LYS A 736 -42.75 5.71 -13.18
CA LYS A 736 -43.91 5.15 -13.91
C LYS A 736 -43.48 4.39 -15.17
N ALA A 737 -42.58 4.95 -15.97
CA ALA A 737 -42.04 4.27 -17.14
C ALA A 737 -41.32 2.96 -16.75
N LEU A 738 -40.54 2.97 -15.67
CA LEU A 738 -39.87 1.77 -15.16
C LEU A 738 -40.86 0.72 -14.64
N ALA A 739 -41.91 1.14 -13.92
CA ALA A 739 -42.96 0.23 -13.46
C ALA A 739 -43.67 -0.45 -14.65
N LEU A 740 -43.99 0.33 -15.68
CA LEU A 740 -44.57 -0.19 -16.92
C LEU A 740 -43.64 -1.20 -17.62
N ARG A 741 -42.32 -0.96 -17.67
CA ARG A 741 -41.36 -1.94 -18.20
C ARG A 741 -41.41 -3.27 -17.44
N LYS A 742 -41.52 -3.22 -16.10
CA LYS A 742 -41.59 -4.43 -15.26
C LYS A 742 -42.89 -5.21 -15.50
N GLU A 743 -44.00 -4.50 -15.61
CA GLU A 743 -45.32 -5.06 -15.92
C GLU A 743 -45.35 -5.70 -17.31
N LEU A 744 -44.92 -4.96 -18.34
CA LEU A 744 -44.80 -5.48 -19.72
C LEU A 744 -43.87 -6.70 -19.77
N ASN A 745 -42.75 -6.68 -19.06
CA ASN A 745 -41.84 -7.83 -18.99
C ASN A 745 -42.46 -9.04 -18.28
N LYS A 746 -43.51 -8.87 -17.48
CA LYS A 746 -44.21 -9.99 -16.85
C LYS A 746 -45.32 -10.52 -17.77
N GLU A 747 -46.10 -9.62 -18.36
CA GLU A 747 -47.42 -9.92 -18.92
C GLU A 747 -47.49 -9.90 -20.46
N ASP A 748 -46.57 -9.19 -21.14
CA ASP A 748 -46.61 -9.04 -22.60
C ASP A 748 -45.55 -9.92 -23.29
N PRO A 749 -45.94 -11.00 -24.00
CA PRO A 749 -45.02 -11.88 -24.72
C PRO A 749 -44.23 -11.18 -25.84
N LYS A 750 -44.84 -10.19 -26.51
CA LYS A 750 -44.23 -9.45 -27.62
C LYS A 750 -43.18 -8.47 -27.10
N TYR A 751 -43.41 -7.88 -25.93
CA TYR A 751 -42.39 -7.09 -25.23
C TYR A 751 -41.17 -7.96 -24.86
N LYS A 752 -41.41 -9.14 -24.27
CA LYS A 752 -40.32 -10.10 -23.95
C LYS A 752 -39.54 -10.49 -25.20
N GLU A 753 -40.21 -10.74 -26.32
CA GLU A 753 -39.57 -11.09 -27.58
C GLU A 753 -38.60 -9.99 -28.04
N PHE A 754 -39.05 -8.73 -28.06
CA PHE A 754 -38.20 -7.60 -28.44
C PHE A 754 -37.07 -7.34 -27.44
N LEU A 755 -37.32 -7.46 -26.14
CA LEU A 755 -36.29 -7.35 -25.11
C LEU A 755 -35.24 -8.47 -25.23
N HIS A 756 -35.67 -9.71 -25.48
CA HIS A 756 -34.74 -10.82 -25.72
C HIS A 756 -33.92 -10.62 -26.99
N ALA A 757 -34.47 -9.95 -28.02
CA ALA A 757 -33.71 -9.61 -29.22
C ALA A 757 -32.56 -8.63 -28.91
N THR A 758 -32.77 -7.62 -28.06
CA THR A 758 -31.68 -6.71 -27.65
C THR A 758 -30.63 -7.43 -26.79
N HIS A 759 -31.05 -8.35 -25.92
CA HIS A 759 -30.11 -9.18 -25.15
C HIS A 759 -29.29 -10.13 -26.03
N ARG A 760 -29.89 -10.74 -27.06
CA ARG A 760 -29.16 -11.57 -28.03
C ARG A 760 -28.14 -10.75 -28.81
N ALA A 761 -28.51 -9.55 -29.28
CA ALA A 761 -27.60 -8.67 -29.99
C ALA A 761 -26.40 -8.26 -29.12
N ASN A 762 -26.63 -7.92 -27.85
CA ASN A 762 -25.54 -7.62 -26.90
C ASN A 762 -24.59 -8.80 -26.68
N ARG A 763 -25.13 -10.01 -26.48
CA ARG A 763 -24.30 -11.23 -26.32
C ARG A 763 -23.48 -11.54 -27.57
N ALA A 764 -24.01 -11.27 -28.77
CA ALA A 764 -23.26 -11.46 -30.01
C ALA A 764 -22.06 -10.50 -30.12
N ILE A 765 -22.22 -9.25 -29.64
CA ILE A 765 -21.11 -8.30 -29.56
C ILE A 765 -20.04 -8.81 -28.58
N ASP A 766 -20.43 -9.21 -27.37
CA ASP A 766 -19.48 -9.74 -26.37
C ASP A 766 -18.75 -10.98 -26.90
N ALA A 767 -19.45 -11.91 -27.54
CA ALA A 767 -18.87 -13.11 -28.13
C ALA A 767 -17.86 -12.78 -29.25
N TYR A 768 -18.18 -11.83 -30.14
CA TYR A 768 -17.26 -11.35 -31.16
C TYR A 768 -15.98 -10.79 -30.56
N LEU A 769 -16.07 -10.01 -29.48
CA LEU A 769 -14.92 -9.42 -28.82
C LEU A 769 -14.06 -10.46 -28.10
N ILE A 770 -14.68 -11.39 -27.39
CA ILE A 770 -14.00 -12.54 -26.77
C ILE A 770 -13.29 -13.38 -27.84
N GLN A 771 -13.88 -13.55 -29.03
CA GLN A 771 -13.23 -14.26 -30.12
C GLN A 771 -11.92 -13.59 -30.59
N GLN A 772 -11.82 -12.25 -30.50
CA GLN A 772 -10.59 -11.54 -30.85
C GLN A 772 -9.47 -11.73 -29.79
N ARG A 773 -9.83 -12.11 -28.57
CA ARG A 773 -8.95 -12.31 -27.40
C ARG A 773 -9.51 -13.41 -26.48
N PRO A 774 -9.33 -14.70 -26.84
CA PRO A 774 -9.96 -15.82 -26.14
C PRO A 774 -9.63 -15.89 -24.65
N GLU A 775 -8.45 -15.43 -24.23
CA GLU A 775 -8.00 -15.41 -22.84
C GLU A 775 -8.92 -14.60 -21.91
N VAL A 776 -9.67 -13.62 -22.44
CA VAL A 776 -10.63 -12.81 -21.66
C VAL A 776 -11.78 -13.67 -21.11
N ALA A 777 -12.09 -14.81 -21.75
CA ALA A 777 -13.10 -15.72 -21.26
C ALA A 777 -12.76 -16.28 -19.87
N GLU A 778 -11.48 -16.45 -19.55
CA GLU A 778 -11.02 -17.04 -18.28
C GLU A 778 -10.91 -16.02 -17.14
N TYR A 779 -11.08 -14.72 -17.43
CA TYR A 779 -10.91 -13.68 -16.40
C TYR A 779 -12.03 -13.71 -15.35
N PRO A 780 -11.73 -13.36 -14.07
CA PRO A 780 -12.74 -13.06 -13.07
C PRO A 780 -13.75 -12.02 -13.56
N ASN A 781 -15.01 -12.08 -13.11
CA ASN A 781 -16.12 -11.29 -13.67
C ASN A 781 -15.86 -9.76 -13.73
N SER A 782 -15.17 -9.19 -12.74
CA SER A 782 -14.79 -7.76 -12.72
C SER A 782 -13.81 -7.41 -13.84
N ARG A 783 -12.72 -8.18 -13.96
CA ARG A 783 -11.71 -8.04 -15.01
C ARG A 783 -12.25 -8.34 -16.41
N ARG A 784 -13.13 -9.34 -16.52
CA ARG A 784 -13.75 -9.72 -17.81
C ARG A 784 -14.55 -8.57 -18.42
N LYS A 785 -15.38 -7.88 -17.63
CA LYS A 785 -16.17 -6.74 -18.12
C LYS A 785 -15.29 -5.58 -18.61
N ALA A 786 -14.26 -5.22 -17.83
CA ALA A 786 -13.32 -4.17 -18.21
C ALA A 786 -12.52 -4.53 -19.47
N ALA A 787 -12.07 -5.78 -19.58
CA ALA A 787 -11.38 -6.28 -20.76
C ALA A 787 -12.27 -6.23 -22.00
N ILE A 788 -13.54 -6.66 -21.90
CA ILE A 788 -14.52 -6.55 -23.00
C ILE A 788 -14.72 -5.08 -23.41
N GLU A 789 -14.79 -4.14 -22.46
CA GLU A 789 -14.95 -2.71 -22.78
C GLU A 789 -13.72 -2.12 -23.48
N LYS A 790 -12.51 -2.50 -23.04
CA LYS A 790 -11.26 -2.15 -23.75
C LYS A 790 -11.28 -2.66 -25.20
N LEU A 791 -11.77 -3.88 -25.41
CA LEU A 791 -11.91 -4.46 -26.74
C LEU A 791 -13.00 -3.74 -27.55
N ARG A 792 -14.13 -3.32 -26.94
CA ARG A 792 -15.16 -2.50 -27.61
C ARG A 792 -14.56 -1.23 -28.18
N SER A 793 -13.76 -0.51 -27.40
CA SER A 793 -13.08 0.70 -27.85
C SER A 793 -12.08 0.39 -28.98
N LYS A 794 -11.25 -0.64 -28.80
CA LYS A 794 -10.22 -1.06 -29.78
C LYS A 794 -10.82 -1.49 -31.13
N TYR A 795 -11.94 -2.20 -31.12
CA TYR A 795 -12.61 -2.71 -32.33
C TYR A 795 -13.80 -1.85 -32.76
N SER A 796 -13.97 -0.66 -32.19
CA SER A 796 -15.09 0.26 -32.49
C SER A 796 -15.24 0.53 -33.98
N GLU A 797 -14.12 0.69 -34.68
CA GLU A 797 -14.06 0.99 -36.11
C GLU A 797 -14.18 -0.24 -37.02
N SER A 798 -14.18 -1.47 -36.48
CA SER A 798 -14.24 -2.69 -37.28
C SER A 798 -15.60 -2.83 -37.98
N ILE A 799 -15.59 -3.33 -39.22
CA ILE A 799 -16.80 -3.51 -40.02
C ILE A 799 -17.79 -4.46 -39.32
N ASP A 800 -17.30 -5.56 -38.76
CA ASP A 800 -18.15 -6.57 -38.13
C ASP A 800 -18.70 -6.09 -36.78
N HIS A 801 -17.92 -5.33 -36.00
CA HIS A 801 -18.41 -4.67 -34.80
C HIS A 801 -19.52 -3.66 -35.14
N LYS A 802 -19.32 -2.80 -36.15
CA LYS A 802 -20.34 -1.84 -36.62
C LYS A 802 -21.62 -2.53 -37.10
N LYS A 803 -21.52 -3.69 -37.78
CA LYS A 803 -22.71 -4.48 -38.16
C LYS A 803 -23.48 -4.97 -36.95
N LEU A 804 -22.79 -5.50 -35.93
CA LEU A 804 -23.43 -5.98 -34.70
C LEU A 804 -24.08 -4.84 -33.89
N ILE A 805 -23.42 -3.67 -33.82
CA ILE A 805 -24.00 -2.46 -33.23
C ILE A 805 -25.27 -2.04 -33.98
N ARG A 806 -25.26 -2.06 -35.31
CA ARG A 806 -26.47 -1.77 -36.11
C ARG A 806 -27.61 -2.74 -35.83
N VAL A 807 -27.32 -4.02 -35.58
CA VAL A 807 -28.33 -5.01 -35.18
C VAL A 807 -28.91 -4.67 -33.81
N LEU A 808 -28.07 -4.29 -32.84
CA LEU A 808 -28.50 -3.83 -31.53
C LEU A 808 -29.39 -2.58 -31.63
N ASP A 809 -28.98 -1.58 -32.41
CA ASP A 809 -29.72 -0.33 -32.61
C ASP A 809 -31.10 -0.58 -33.23
N LEU A 810 -31.18 -1.46 -34.23
CA LEU A 810 -32.46 -1.83 -34.86
C LEU A 810 -33.38 -2.57 -33.88
N ALA A 811 -32.83 -3.49 -33.08
CA ALA A 811 -33.59 -4.19 -32.05
C ALA A 811 -34.09 -3.22 -30.96
N GLN A 812 -33.24 -2.30 -30.52
CA GLN A 812 -33.58 -1.27 -29.52
C GLN A 812 -34.65 -0.33 -30.06
N LYS A 813 -34.49 0.19 -31.28
CA LYS A 813 -35.49 1.06 -31.93
C LYS A 813 -36.85 0.36 -32.10
N LYS A 814 -36.85 -0.94 -32.42
CA LYS A 814 -38.08 -1.73 -32.52
C LYS A 814 -38.78 -1.86 -31.16
N LEU A 815 -38.02 -2.09 -30.09
CA LEU A 815 -38.55 -2.12 -28.72
C LEU A 815 -39.13 -0.76 -28.31
N GLU A 816 -38.39 0.32 -28.51
CA GLU A 816 -38.81 1.68 -28.10
C GLU A 816 -40.03 2.19 -28.88
N SER A 817 -40.08 1.95 -30.20
CA SER A 817 -41.20 2.38 -31.05
C SER A 817 -42.51 1.64 -30.79
N ASN A 818 -42.45 0.37 -30.35
CA ASN A 818 -43.65 -0.40 -30.00
C ASN A 818 -44.14 -0.07 -28.58
N TYR A 819 -43.28 0.43 -27.70
CA TYR A 819 -43.60 0.74 -26.31
C TYR A 819 -43.15 2.15 -25.89
N PRO A 820 -43.56 3.23 -26.60
CA PRO A 820 -43.01 4.57 -26.40
C PRO A 820 -43.25 5.11 -24.98
N LYS A 821 -44.37 4.74 -24.34
CA LYS A 821 -44.67 5.12 -22.94
C LYS A 821 -43.73 4.48 -21.92
N ALA A 822 -43.13 3.34 -22.25
CA ALA A 822 -42.13 2.68 -21.42
C ALA A 822 -40.73 3.29 -21.61
N PHE A 823 -40.47 3.97 -22.73
CA PHE A 823 -39.15 4.51 -23.10
C PHE A 823 -39.19 6.03 -23.37
N ILE A 824 -39.78 6.77 -22.44
CA ILE A 824 -39.82 8.24 -22.52
C ILE A 824 -38.42 8.86 -22.32
N SER A 825 -38.08 9.79 -23.19
CA SER A 825 -36.84 10.59 -23.11
C SER A 825 -36.96 11.77 -22.14
N ASP A 826 -35.82 12.29 -21.69
CA ASP A 826 -35.77 13.48 -20.83
C ASP A 826 -36.37 14.72 -21.52
N LYS A 827 -36.24 14.81 -22.85
CA LYS A 827 -36.85 15.86 -23.66
C LYS A 827 -38.37 15.77 -23.64
N GLU A 828 -38.94 14.59 -23.87
CA GLU A 828 -40.39 14.35 -23.85
C GLU A 828 -40.97 14.59 -22.45
N ILE A 829 -40.26 14.19 -21.39
CA ILE A 829 -40.68 14.50 -20.02
C ILE A 829 -40.70 16.02 -19.79
N LYS A 830 -39.67 16.74 -20.24
CA LYS A 830 -39.58 18.20 -20.09
C LYS A 830 -40.71 18.90 -20.85
N GLU A 831 -41.02 18.46 -22.05
CA GLU A 831 -42.12 18.98 -22.87
C GLU A 831 -43.49 18.68 -22.26
N SER A 832 -43.73 17.45 -21.80
CA SER A 832 -44.95 17.07 -21.10
C SER A 832 -45.18 17.93 -19.85
N ARG A 833 -44.16 18.12 -19.01
CA ARG A 833 -44.22 18.99 -17.83
C ARG A 833 -44.49 20.45 -18.20
N LYS A 834 -43.86 20.96 -19.27
CA LYS A 834 -44.09 22.32 -19.77
C LYS A 834 -45.53 22.51 -20.23
N THR A 835 -46.10 21.51 -20.91
CA THR A 835 -47.49 21.51 -21.37
C THR A 835 -48.47 21.49 -20.20
N GLU A 836 -48.27 20.62 -19.21
CA GLU A 836 -49.12 20.57 -18.02
C GLU A 836 -49.04 21.86 -17.19
N HIS A 837 -47.85 22.46 -17.05
CA HIS A 837 -47.73 23.78 -16.41
C HIS A 837 -48.45 24.89 -17.18
N LYS A 838 -48.42 24.88 -18.52
CA LYS A 838 -49.15 25.88 -19.32
C LYS A 838 -50.66 25.81 -19.09
N LYS A 839 -51.23 24.61 -18.93
CA LYS A 839 -52.67 24.40 -18.69
C LYS A 839 -53.16 25.06 -17.40
N VAL A 840 -52.34 25.09 -16.35
CA VAL A 840 -52.74 25.66 -15.05
C VAL A 840 -52.47 27.16 -14.92
N LYS A 841 -51.62 27.74 -15.79
CA LYS A 841 -51.17 29.14 -15.70
C LYS A 841 -52.31 30.17 -15.77
N GLY A 842 -53.41 29.85 -16.46
CA GLY A 842 -54.60 30.71 -16.56
C GLY A 842 -55.58 30.60 -15.39
N ASN A 843 -55.45 29.57 -14.54
CA ASN A 843 -56.40 29.29 -13.46
C ASN A 843 -56.28 30.34 -12.32
N PRO A 844 -57.37 31.00 -11.89
CA PRO A 844 -57.32 32.01 -10.82
C PRO A 844 -56.76 31.48 -9.49
N VAL A 845 -57.17 30.28 -9.07
CA VAL A 845 -56.70 29.62 -7.84
C VAL A 845 -55.19 29.33 -7.91
N TYR A 846 -54.68 28.96 -9.10
CA TYR A 846 -53.24 28.79 -9.31
C TYR A 846 -52.49 30.12 -9.18
N LYS A 847 -53.01 31.20 -9.76
CA LYS A 847 -52.39 32.53 -9.68
C LYS A 847 -52.33 33.05 -8.24
N ASP A 848 -53.39 32.86 -7.46
CA ASP A 848 -53.43 33.29 -6.06
C ASP A 848 -52.43 32.50 -5.20
N LEU A 849 -52.39 31.17 -5.35
CA LEU A 849 -51.40 30.32 -4.68
C LEU A 849 -49.97 30.66 -5.12
N GLN A 850 -49.77 30.97 -6.40
CA GLN A 850 -48.46 31.40 -6.92
C GLN A 850 -48.03 32.74 -6.34
N LYS A 851 -48.95 33.72 -6.23
CA LYS A 851 -48.69 35.02 -5.62
C LYS A 851 -48.34 34.88 -4.14
N ALA A 852 -49.17 34.17 -3.37
CA ALA A 852 -48.93 33.92 -1.95
C ALA A 852 -47.57 33.22 -1.71
N ARG A 853 -47.22 32.25 -2.56
CA ARG A 853 -45.92 31.57 -2.50
C ARG A 853 -44.77 32.51 -2.85
N SER A 854 -44.94 33.37 -3.86
CA SER A 854 -43.93 34.37 -4.23
C SER A 854 -43.71 35.40 -3.13
N ASP A 855 -44.77 35.87 -2.46
CA ASP A 855 -44.67 36.81 -1.35
C ASP A 855 -43.99 36.15 -0.13
N ALA A 856 -44.36 34.92 0.22
CA ALA A 856 -43.71 34.15 1.28
C ALA A 856 -42.22 33.88 0.99
N TYR A 857 -41.87 33.58 -0.27
CA TYR A 857 -40.48 33.39 -0.69
C TYR A 857 -39.67 34.69 -0.62
N ARG A 858 -40.26 35.85 -0.98
CA ARG A 858 -39.60 37.15 -0.80
C ARG A 858 -39.32 37.45 0.67
N ALA A 859 -40.29 37.24 1.55
CA ALA A 859 -40.09 37.42 2.99
C ALA A 859 -38.96 36.51 3.53
N GLN A 860 -38.89 35.27 3.07
CA GLN A 860 -37.78 34.36 3.38
C GLN A 860 -36.43 34.91 2.86
N GLU A 861 -36.35 35.38 1.62
CA GLU A 861 -35.12 35.93 1.06
C GLU A 861 -34.68 37.24 1.75
N ASP A 862 -35.63 38.13 2.02
CA ASP A 862 -35.38 39.42 2.68
C ASP A 862 -34.83 39.19 4.09
N TYR A 863 -35.34 38.19 4.82
CA TYR A 863 -34.78 37.80 6.11
C TYR A 863 -33.28 37.47 6.02
N LEU A 864 -32.87 36.71 4.99
CA LEU A 864 -31.46 36.37 4.80
C LEU A 864 -30.61 37.62 4.53
N PHE A 865 -31.07 38.54 3.68
CA PHE A 865 -30.32 39.74 3.35
C PHE A 865 -30.24 40.72 4.52
N ILE A 866 -31.28 40.82 5.34
CA ILE A 866 -31.29 41.67 6.53
C ILE A 866 -30.33 41.14 7.60
N ASN A 867 -30.28 39.82 7.79
CA ASN A 867 -29.54 39.21 8.89
C ASN A 867 -28.13 38.72 8.51
N ASP A 868 -27.75 38.74 7.22
CA ASP A 868 -26.40 38.43 6.74
C ASP A 868 -25.83 39.58 5.89
N PRO A 869 -25.13 40.55 6.51
CA PRO A 869 -24.61 41.73 5.82
C PRO A 869 -23.71 41.40 4.63
N LYS A 870 -22.91 40.32 4.73
CA LYS A 870 -22.02 39.92 3.64
C LYS A 870 -22.79 39.39 2.44
N LEU A 871 -23.89 38.67 2.68
CA LEU A 871 -24.77 38.21 1.60
C LEU A 871 -25.46 39.39 0.89
N ALA A 872 -25.86 40.42 1.64
CA ALA A 872 -26.41 41.65 1.05
C ALA A 872 -25.38 42.39 0.19
N GLU A 873 -24.14 42.53 0.67
CA GLU A 873 -23.02 43.10 -0.10
C GLU A 873 -22.78 42.33 -1.41
N LEU A 874 -22.70 41.00 -1.36
CA LEU A 874 -22.51 40.17 -2.55
C LEU A 874 -23.66 40.32 -3.56
N LYS A 875 -24.90 40.49 -3.08
CA LYS A 875 -26.07 40.77 -3.94
C LYS A 875 -25.91 42.10 -4.67
N GLN A 876 -25.47 43.15 -3.96
CA GLN A 876 -25.25 44.47 -4.53
C GLN A 876 -24.14 44.45 -5.58
N LEU A 877 -22.99 43.85 -5.26
CA LEU A 877 -21.87 43.71 -6.19
C LEU A 877 -22.27 42.95 -7.47
N LEU A 878 -23.17 41.95 -7.36
CA LEU A 878 -23.70 41.24 -8.52
C LEU A 878 -24.69 42.06 -9.34
N SER A 879 -25.35 43.06 -8.76
CA SER A 879 -26.21 43.99 -9.49
C SER A 879 -25.42 45.09 -10.20
N GLU A 880 -24.27 45.47 -9.66
CA GLU A 880 -23.37 46.48 -10.24
C GLU A 880 -22.50 45.92 -11.38
N ASN A 881 -22.24 44.62 -11.40
CA ASN A 881 -21.47 43.92 -12.45
C ASN A 881 -22.35 43.33 -13.59
N LYS A 882 -23.65 43.66 -13.64
CA LYS A 882 -24.58 43.28 -14.71
C LYS A 882 -24.79 44.43 -15.67
#